data_AF-A0A3D2B531-F1
#
_entry.id   AF-A0A3D2B531-F1
#
_cell.length_a   1.000
_cell.length_b   1.000
_cell.length_c   1.000
_cell.angle_alpha   90.00
_cell.angle_beta   90.00
_cell.angle_gamma   90.00
#
_symmetry.space_group_name_H-M   'P 1'
#
loop_
_entity.id
_entity.type
_entity.pdbx_description
1 polymer ?
#
loop_
_entity_poly.entity_id
_entity_poly.type
_entity_poly.pdbx_seq_one_letter_code
_entity_poly.pdbx_strand_id
1 'polypeptide(L)'
;MKLQINGKTLFLSLTLLLLVVTHESFNQVRAAVSPENNSVAAKPRVIVSTDIGGTDFDDYQSLVHLLLYADAMELEGLLSSPWGPVRNRATEILKTIDRYEQDYPNLKSWSSDYPTPDYLRSITRQGGMDSAPPEGFSQPTDASKLIIEAAKRPDPRPLWILIWGGIDDLAQALHDDPTIKQKIRVYYIGGPNKKWSTSAYNYIVRHHPDLHIIENNSTYRGWFTGGDQTNGLDGATFVATHVKGHGALGDFFNSYGEGQLKMGDTPSVAYILGPNPDDPQQESKGGGRFVRAWDRPLYTFNGRPTASDVVETYGLVELIVHPKGQAPAGTNANLVVPASGNKSDRFPGFAAADGTWHFRFVPKASQTWKYTIESNWAGLQDPVGGSFTSTSPAAFRATQPSGRYPNWWTDNPDPALSEDVPPFGPQQGIKTINQWRATYLADFASRIERLKPPTPDVKESKQRLFVLTDIGDDPDDQMSMVRLMTYANQVNIEGLVATSTGKNKDQVEPQRIIDIIKGYGLVRDNLEKHEPGFPLADDLLKVVAQGLPVHNMAAVGEGKDSTGSELLIKAIDRQDDRPLWVTVWGGPNVLAQALWKVRQTRTPEELEKFVSRLRVYAISDQDDSGPWIRKMFPSLFYIVSPGQNAGGGFHHATWIGIGGDYFHGRFAGADYQLVTNEWLDKNVRSKGPLGAEYPRWKFMMEGDTPSFLNLIHNGLSDPEHPDWGGWGGRYELYTPHKERWFMAQETRPIWTNAQDEVLGFDNRWHTTNHATIWRWRGAYQNDFAARMDWTIKPYSEANHPPVPKLDHPATLTVKKGQRVELSAMGSTDPDGDALSYEWFVYAEAGTRVLSNAATGVMLDIKNADQPNAWFDVTDARVMPPGTGTMHIILAVTDHGTPRLTRYKRVIVNVVP
;
A
#
# COMPACT_ATOMS: atom_id res chain seq x y z
N MET A 1 -37.25 13.10 -35.72
CA MET A 1 -37.82 14.31 -35.09
C MET A 1 -37.56 15.49 -36.02
N LYS A 2 -38.57 16.28 -36.42
CA LYS A 2 -38.42 17.43 -37.33
C LYS A 2 -38.37 18.72 -36.50
N LEU A 3 -37.27 19.47 -36.56
CA LEU A 3 -37.21 20.87 -36.11
C LEU A 3 -36.96 21.76 -37.34
N GLN A 4 -37.77 22.80 -37.50
CA GLN A 4 -37.64 23.84 -38.52
C GLN A 4 -37.26 25.15 -37.84
N ILE A 5 -36.06 25.67 -38.11
CA ILE A 5 -35.68 27.06 -37.84
C ILE A 5 -34.83 27.55 -39.04
N ASN A 6 -35.23 28.67 -39.63
CA ASN A 6 -34.50 29.47 -40.62
C ASN A 6 -33.98 28.76 -41.89
N GLY A 7 -34.90 28.16 -42.65
CA GLY A 7 -34.77 28.08 -44.12
C GLY A 7 -33.66 27.20 -44.71
N LYS A 8 -32.99 26.37 -43.91
CA LYS A 8 -32.04 25.36 -44.42
C LYS A 8 -32.30 23.99 -43.80
N THR A 9 -32.43 22.99 -44.66
CA THR A 9 -32.74 21.59 -44.30
C THR A 9 -31.42 20.81 -44.22
N LEU A 10 -31.11 20.21 -43.05
CA LEU A 10 -30.01 19.25 -42.88
C LEU A 10 -30.61 17.85 -42.68
N PHE A 11 -30.18 16.88 -43.48
CA PHE A 11 -30.58 15.48 -43.36
C PHE A 11 -29.59 14.71 -42.47
N LEU A 12 -30.07 14.02 -41.44
CA LEU A 12 -29.37 12.91 -40.80
C LEU A 12 -30.13 11.61 -41.12
N SER A 13 -29.45 10.68 -41.79
CA SER A 13 -29.98 9.36 -42.14
C SER A 13 -29.69 8.38 -41.01
N LEU A 14 -30.74 7.75 -40.48
CA LEU A 14 -30.69 6.64 -39.54
C LEU A 14 -31.04 5.37 -40.34
N THR A 15 -30.08 4.45 -40.49
CA THR A 15 -30.36 3.16 -41.15
C THR A 15 -30.34 2.07 -40.06
N LEU A 16 -31.53 1.54 -39.76
CA LEU A 16 -31.76 0.37 -38.94
C LEU A 16 -32.04 -0.81 -39.90
N LEU A 17 -31.31 -1.91 -39.79
CA LEU A 17 -31.68 -3.16 -40.43
C LEU A 17 -31.74 -4.28 -39.38
N LEU A 18 -32.96 -4.79 -39.18
CA LEU A 18 -33.26 -6.04 -38.50
C LEU A 18 -32.64 -7.22 -39.26
N LEU A 19 -32.21 -8.26 -38.54
CA LEU A 19 -32.34 -9.62 -39.04
C LEU A 19 -32.66 -10.61 -37.91
N VAL A 20 -33.58 -11.49 -38.28
CA VAL A 20 -34.43 -12.35 -37.46
C VAL A 20 -33.76 -13.70 -37.20
N VAL A 21 -34.12 -14.26 -36.04
CA VAL A 21 -33.79 -15.59 -35.50
C VAL A 21 -34.28 -16.73 -36.40
N THR A 22 -33.43 -17.74 -36.61
CA THR A 22 -33.85 -19.13 -36.88
C THR A 22 -33.07 -20.09 -35.99
N HIS A 23 -33.80 -20.86 -35.18
CA HIS A 23 -33.32 -22.01 -34.41
C HIS A 23 -33.09 -23.20 -35.34
N GLU A 24 -31.92 -23.86 -35.24
CA GLU A 24 -31.83 -25.31 -35.34
C GLU A 24 -30.57 -25.83 -34.64
N SER A 25 -30.74 -27.00 -34.02
CA SER A 25 -29.97 -27.53 -32.90
C SER A 25 -28.80 -28.39 -33.34
N PHE A 26 -27.61 -28.21 -32.74
CA PHE A 26 -26.65 -29.31 -32.57
C PHE A 26 -25.93 -29.19 -31.22
N ASN A 27 -26.14 -30.23 -30.40
CA ASN A 27 -25.54 -30.43 -29.09
C ASN A 27 -24.00 -30.52 -29.18
N GLN A 28 -23.30 -29.65 -28.46
CA GLN A 28 -22.01 -29.98 -27.86
C GLN A 28 -21.93 -29.35 -26.47
N VAL A 29 -21.63 -30.21 -25.49
CA VAL A 29 -21.61 -29.99 -24.05
C VAL A 29 -20.75 -28.76 -23.70
N ARG A 30 -21.38 -27.69 -23.22
CA ARG A 30 -20.71 -26.61 -22.48
C ARG A 30 -20.82 -26.91 -20.99
N ALA A 31 -19.68 -27.20 -20.38
CA ALA A 31 -19.51 -27.15 -18.94
C ALA A 31 -19.90 -25.75 -18.44
N ALA A 32 -20.61 -25.72 -17.32
CA ALA A 32 -21.03 -24.51 -16.64
C ALA A 32 -19.82 -23.61 -16.34
N VAL A 33 -19.84 -22.38 -16.85
CA VAL A 33 -18.99 -21.31 -16.34
C VAL A 33 -19.76 -20.70 -15.18
N SER A 34 -19.29 -20.98 -13.97
CA SER A 34 -19.75 -20.38 -12.71
C SER A 34 -19.41 -18.89 -12.69
N PRO A 35 -20.18 -18.04 -11.98
CA PRO A 35 -19.87 -16.63 -11.82
C PRO A 35 -18.59 -16.47 -10.99
N GLU A 36 -17.64 -15.67 -11.47
CA GLU A 36 -16.40 -15.35 -10.76
C GLU A 36 -16.72 -14.59 -9.46
N ASN A 37 -16.37 -15.23 -8.34
CA ASN A 37 -16.40 -14.65 -7.01
C ASN A 37 -15.38 -13.52 -6.90
N ASN A 38 -15.84 -12.30 -6.63
CA ASN A 38 -15.02 -11.24 -6.04
C ASN A 38 -14.69 -11.58 -4.57
N SER A 39 -13.85 -12.59 -4.36
CA SER A 39 -13.18 -12.83 -3.09
C SER A 39 -11.88 -12.04 -3.07
N VAL A 40 -11.57 -11.34 -1.96
CA VAL A 40 -10.19 -10.96 -1.64
C VAL A 40 -9.31 -12.19 -1.89
N ALA A 41 -8.36 -12.10 -2.81
CA ALA A 41 -7.56 -13.27 -3.20
C ALA A 41 -6.91 -13.85 -1.94
N ALA A 42 -7.27 -15.10 -1.62
CA ALA A 42 -6.80 -15.74 -0.40
C ALA A 42 -5.28 -15.90 -0.46
N LYS A 43 -4.58 -15.57 0.63
CA LYS A 43 -3.11 -15.67 0.71
C LYS A 43 -2.63 -17.07 0.31
N PRO A 44 -1.57 -17.20 -0.49
CA PRO A 44 -1.02 -18.52 -0.80
C PRO A 44 -0.50 -19.19 0.47
N ARG A 45 -0.71 -20.49 0.59
CA ARG A 45 -0.14 -21.33 1.65
C ARG A 45 1.26 -21.75 1.25
N VAL A 46 2.27 -21.51 2.07
CA VAL A 46 3.66 -21.62 1.66
C VAL A 46 4.52 -22.35 2.69
N ILE A 47 5.29 -23.33 2.20
CA ILE A 47 6.46 -23.88 2.88
C ILE A 47 7.70 -23.46 2.10
N VAL A 48 8.76 -23.07 2.81
CA VAL A 48 10.10 -22.88 2.23
C VAL A 48 11.03 -23.96 2.77
N SER A 49 11.78 -24.61 1.87
CA SER A 49 12.84 -25.57 2.20
C SER A 49 14.18 -25.06 1.67
N THR A 50 15.12 -24.77 2.56
CA THR A 50 16.36 -24.05 2.24
C THR A 50 17.59 -24.75 2.80
N ASP A 51 18.69 -24.77 2.04
CA ASP A 51 19.99 -25.25 2.51
C ASP A 51 20.85 -24.15 3.14
N ILE A 52 20.23 -23.07 3.64
CA ILE A 52 20.85 -21.96 4.36
C ILE A 52 21.98 -22.41 5.32
N GLY A 53 23.12 -21.70 5.25
CA GLY A 53 24.38 -22.20 5.80
C GLY A 53 25.06 -23.25 4.89
N GLY A 54 24.63 -23.28 3.63
CA GLY A 54 24.99 -24.22 2.60
C GLY A 54 26.28 -23.87 1.88
N THR A 55 26.26 -24.02 0.56
CA THR A 55 27.42 -23.70 -0.30
C THR A 55 27.52 -22.23 -0.70
N ASP A 56 26.49 -21.45 -0.41
CA ASP A 56 26.32 -20.08 -0.87
C ASP A 56 25.62 -19.22 0.19
N PHE A 57 25.63 -17.91 -0.01
CA PHE A 57 25.08 -16.95 0.96
C PHE A 57 23.68 -16.43 0.58
N ASP A 58 23.20 -16.75 -0.63
CA ASP A 58 21.96 -16.20 -1.16
C ASP A 58 20.73 -16.64 -0.39
N ASP A 59 20.68 -17.82 0.22
CA ASP A 59 19.56 -18.22 1.08
C ASP A 59 19.30 -17.22 2.21
N TYR A 60 20.34 -16.60 2.79
CA TYR A 60 20.16 -15.56 3.82
C TYR A 60 19.47 -14.33 3.23
N GLN A 61 19.87 -13.92 2.02
CA GLN A 61 19.29 -12.79 1.30
C GLN A 61 17.84 -13.10 0.86
N SER A 62 17.59 -14.30 0.33
CA SER A 62 16.27 -14.79 -0.06
C SER A 62 15.33 -14.91 1.13
N LEU A 63 15.82 -15.33 2.31
CA LEU A 63 15.02 -15.43 3.53
C LEU A 63 14.65 -14.07 4.09
N VAL A 64 15.55 -13.08 4.04
CA VAL A 64 15.21 -11.67 4.35
C VAL A 64 14.10 -11.18 3.42
N HIS A 65 14.21 -11.44 2.11
CA HIS A 65 13.15 -11.11 1.16
C HIS A 65 11.83 -11.79 1.51
N LEU A 66 11.82 -13.10 1.77
CA LEU A 66 10.60 -13.82 2.18
C LEU A 66 9.91 -13.16 3.38
N LEU A 67 10.66 -12.85 4.44
CA LEU A 67 10.11 -12.31 5.68
C LEU A 67 9.53 -10.90 5.50
N LEU A 68 10.08 -10.09 4.59
CA LEU A 68 9.54 -8.77 4.24
C LEU A 68 8.18 -8.82 3.55
N TYR A 69 7.82 -9.95 2.95
CA TYR A 69 6.55 -10.19 2.26
C TYR A 69 5.67 -11.19 3.00
N ALA A 70 6.01 -11.56 4.23
CA ALA A 70 5.28 -12.54 5.01
C ALA A 70 3.85 -12.09 5.37
N ASP A 71 3.52 -10.80 5.25
CA ASP A 71 2.15 -10.28 5.36
C ASP A 71 1.25 -10.68 4.18
N ALA A 72 1.82 -11.03 3.03
CA ALA A 72 1.10 -11.37 1.80
C ALA A 72 0.91 -12.88 1.58
N MET A 73 1.40 -13.73 2.48
CA MET A 73 1.32 -15.18 2.38
C MET A 73 1.07 -15.84 3.73
N GLU A 74 0.61 -17.08 3.73
CA GLU A 74 0.47 -17.89 4.93
C GLU A 74 1.63 -18.88 5.01
N LEU A 75 2.66 -18.52 5.80
CA LEU A 75 3.81 -19.40 6.04
C LEU A 75 3.40 -20.56 6.97
N GLU A 76 3.58 -21.79 6.50
CA GLU A 76 3.25 -23.02 7.24
C GLU A 76 4.50 -23.85 7.58
N GLY A 77 5.66 -23.49 7.03
CA GLY A 77 6.92 -24.15 7.35
C GLY A 77 8.15 -23.41 6.84
N LEU A 78 9.17 -23.33 7.69
CA LEU A 78 10.52 -22.91 7.33
C LEU A 78 11.48 -24.07 7.61
N LEU A 79 11.84 -24.80 6.56
CA LEU A 79 12.51 -26.08 6.65
C LEU A 79 13.97 -25.93 6.24
N SER A 80 14.87 -26.54 7.00
CA SER A 80 16.24 -26.69 6.53
C SER A 80 16.41 -27.99 5.73
N SER A 81 17.17 -27.95 4.65
CA SER A 81 17.47 -29.10 3.77
C SER A 81 19.00 -29.30 3.62
N PRO A 82 19.47 -30.43 3.06
CA PRO A 82 20.83 -30.52 2.53
C PRO A 82 20.97 -29.57 1.32
N TRP A 83 22.15 -29.06 0.96
CA TRP A 83 23.50 -29.52 1.27
C TRP A 83 24.39 -28.41 1.86
N GLY A 84 25.36 -28.79 2.70
CA GLY A 84 26.40 -27.86 3.13
C GLY A 84 27.16 -28.27 4.39
N PRO A 85 28.15 -27.46 4.80
CA PRO A 85 29.01 -27.77 5.93
C PRO A 85 28.30 -27.65 7.29
N VAL A 86 27.31 -26.78 7.42
CA VAL A 86 26.52 -26.64 8.65
C VAL A 86 25.61 -27.86 8.82
N ARG A 87 25.59 -28.48 9.99
CA ARG A 87 24.79 -29.70 10.24
C ARG A 87 23.45 -29.46 10.94
N ASN A 88 23.28 -28.37 11.68
CA ASN A 88 22.00 -28.01 12.31
C ASN A 88 21.38 -26.77 11.66
N ARG A 89 21.15 -26.83 10.34
CA ARG A 89 20.83 -25.64 9.52
C ARG A 89 19.55 -24.91 9.92
N ALA A 90 18.64 -25.55 10.65
CA ALA A 90 17.48 -24.84 11.22
C ALA A 90 17.92 -23.66 12.12
N THR A 91 19.09 -23.72 12.75
CA THR A 91 19.62 -22.59 13.52
C THR A 91 19.99 -21.39 12.66
N GLU A 92 20.32 -21.59 11.38
CA GLU A 92 20.60 -20.48 10.47
C GLU A 92 19.31 -19.75 10.07
N ILE A 93 18.19 -20.48 9.90
CA ILE A 93 16.85 -19.88 9.75
C ILE A 93 16.51 -19.03 10.98
N LEU A 94 16.72 -19.59 12.17
CA LEU A 94 16.45 -18.90 13.44
C LEU A 94 17.26 -17.61 13.57
N LYS A 95 18.52 -17.57 13.10
CA LYS A 95 19.32 -16.33 13.10
C LYS A 95 18.67 -15.22 12.29
N THR A 96 18.02 -15.54 11.16
CA THR A 96 17.30 -14.53 10.37
C THR A 96 16.01 -14.10 11.08
N ILE A 97 15.29 -15.04 11.72
CA ILE A 97 14.10 -14.72 12.53
C ILE A 97 14.47 -13.82 13.72
N ASP A 98 15.63 -13.99 14.34
CA ASP A 98 16.11 -13.12 15.42
C ASP A 98 16.35 -11.68 14.95
N ARG A 99 16.61 -11.46 13.66
CA ARG A 99 16.68 -10.11 13.06
C ARG A 99 15.29 -9.59 12.75
N TYR A 100 14.44 -10.43 12.18
CA TYR A 100 13.04 -10.10 11.94
C TYR A 100 12.33 -9.67 13.23
N GLU A 101 12.59 -10.32 14.36
CA GLU A 101 12.03 -9.94 15.66
C GLU A 101 12.38 -8.52 16.09
N GLN A 102 13.59 -8.05 15.77
CA GLN A 102 14.01 -6.69 16.09
C GLN A 102 13.25 -5.65 15.26
N ASP A 103 12.95 -5.98 14.00
CA ASP A 103 12.21 -5.10 13.08
C ASP A 103 10.69 -5.34 13.11
N TYR A 104 10.21 -6.39 13.76
CA TYR A 104 8.81 -6.80 13.79
C TYR A 104 7.86 -5.69 14.30
N PRO A 105 8.20 -4.89 15.33
CA PRO A 105 7.35 -3.76 15.72
C PRO A 105 7.11 -2.76 14.58
N ASN A 106 8.14 -2.50 13.75
CA ASN A 106 8.03 -1.63 12.59
C ASN A 106 7.19 -2.30 11.50
N LEU A 107 7.52 -3.53 11.12
CA LEU A 107 6.77 -4.30 10.10
C LEU A 107 5.28 -4.41 10.45
N LYS A 108 4.95 -4.72 11.70
CA LYS A 108 3.58 -4.79 12.20
C LYS A 108 2.83 -3.45 12.11
N SER A 109 3.54 -2.32 12.19
CA SER A 109 2.94 -0.99 12.01
C SER A 109 2.52 -0.72 10.56
N TRP A 110 3.13 -1.41 9.58
CA TRP A 110 2.79 -1.33 8.17
C TRP A 110 1.65 -2.28 7.78
N SER A 111 1.58 -3.46 8.42
CA SER A 111 0.51 -4.43 8.23
C SER A 111 0.34 -5.29 9.48
N SER A 112 -0.89 -5.45 9.96
CA SER A 112 -1.19 -6.34 11.09
C SER A 112 -0.98 -7.83 10.78
N ASP A 113 -0.82 -8.15 9.49
CA ASP A 113 -0.79 -9.51 8.98
C ASP A 113 0.60 -10.14 9.00
N TYR A 114 1.65 -9.40 9.36
CA TYR A 114 2.97 -9.96 9.57
C TYR A 114 2.93 -11.03 10.68
N PRO A 115 3.46 -12.25 10.44
CA PRO A 115 3.48 -13.31 11.44
C PRO A 115 4.36 -12.93 12.64
N THR A 116 3.99 -13.37 13.84
CA THR A 116 4.82 -13.14 15.02
C THR A 116 6.15 -13.91 14.90
N PRO A 117 7.25 -13.39 15.46
CA PRO A 117 8.51 -14.13 15.52
C PRO A 117 8.36 -15.51 16.18
N ASP A 118 7.58 -15.61 17.26
CA ASP A 118 7.27 -16.88 17.92
C ASP A 118 6.57 -17.89 17.00
N TYR A 119 5.62 -17.42 16.18
CA TYR A 119 4.97 -18.27 15.20
C TYR A 119 5.98 -18.78 14.17
N LEU A 120 6.85 -17.92 13.62
CA LEU A 120 7.88 -18.32 12.66
C LEU A 120 8.85 -19.37 13.25
N ARG A 121 9.26 -19.20 14.50
CA ARG A 121 10.05 -20.22 15.23
C ARG A 121 9.27 -21.52 15.39
N SER A 122 7.98 -21.44 15.70
CA SER A 122 7.12 -22.61 15.91
C SER A 122 6.91 -23.47 14.66
N ILE A 123 7.07 -22.89 13.46
CA ILE A 123 6.99 -23.60 12.16
C ILE A 123 8.36 -23.91 11.55
N THR A 124 9.46 -23.57 12.24
CA THR A 124 10.81 -23.90 11.78
C THR A 124 11.16 -25.35 12.10
N ARG A 125 11.65 -26.13 11.13
CA ARG A 125 12.01 -27.55 11.32
C ARG A 125 13.34 -27.89 10.69
N GLN A 126 14.01 -28.87 11.30
CA GLN A 126 15.21 -29.47 10.76
C GLN A 126 14.84 -30.60 9.80
N GLY A 127 15.29 -30.51 8.55
CA GLY A 127 15.23 -31.60 7.58
C GLY A 127 16.52 -32.42 7.54
N GLY A 128 16.75 -33.09 6.42
CA GLY A 128 17.91 -33.96 6.22
C GLY A 128 19.24 -33.20 6.35
N MET A 129 20.26 -33.83 6.94
CA MET A 129 21.60 -33.25 7.00
C MET A 129 22.47 -33.65 5.80
N ASP A 130 22.18 -34.84 5.26
CA ASP A 130 22.88 -35.51 4.16
C ASP A 130 21.94 -35.71 2.98
N SER A 131 22.51 -35.80 1.79
CA SER A 131 21.75 -36.17 0.59
C SER A 131 21.21 -37.60 0.71
N ALA A 132 20.08 -37.85 0.06
CA ALA A 132 19.43 -39.16 0.09
C ALA A 132 20.34 -40.28 -0.48
N PRO A 133 20.23 -41.50 0.09
CA PRO A 133 20.89 -42.70 -0.43
C PRO A 133 20.37 -43.03 -1.85
N PRO A 134 20.95 -44.01 -2.57
CA PRO A 134 20.65 -44.23 -4.00
C PRO A 134 19.17 -44.50 -4.32
N GLU A 135 18.40 -44.99 -3.34
CA GLU A 135 16.94 -45.18 -3.38
C GLU A 135 16.17 -43.86 -3.51
N GLY A 136 16.77 -42.74 -3.09
CA GLY A 136 16.25 -41.38 -3.21
C GLY A 136 15.40 -40.88 -2.04
N PHE A 137 15.28 -41.68 -0.99
CA PHE A 137 14.71 -41.31 0.30
C PHE A 137 15.46 -42.07 1.39
N SER A 138 15.37 -41.63 2.66
CA SER A 138 16.02 -42.25 3.80
C SER A 138 15.02 -42.53 4.93
N GLN A 139 15.11 -41.79 6.04
CA GLN A 139 14.20 -41.87 7.17
C GLN A 139 13.40 -40.58 7.28
N PRO A 140 12.16 -40.63 7.80
CA PRO A 140 11.34 -39.44 8.00
C PRO A 140 12.04 -38.41 8.91
N THR A 141 12.12 -37.18 8.43
CA THR A 141 12.63 -36.00 9.15
C THR A 141 11.47 -35.16 9.71
N ASP A 142 11.76 -34.21 10.59
CA ASP A 142 10.70 -33.31 11.07
C ASP A 142 10.20 -32.39 9.95
N ALA A 143 11.06 -32.03 8.99
CA ALA A 143 10.69 -31.28 7.79
C ALA A 143 9.75 -32.06 6.87
N SER A 144 10.09 -33.31 6.52
CA SER A 144 9.25 -34.15 5.65
C SER A 144 7.89 -34.47 6.28
N LYS A 145 7.84 -34.68 7.60
CA LYS A 145 6.57 -34.82 8.34
C LYS A 145 5.73 -33.54 8.26
N LEU A 146 6.33 -32.36 8.46
CA LEU A 146 5.60 -31.09 8.37
C LEU A 146 5.01 -30.87 6.97
N ILE A 147 5.73 -31.26 5.90
CA ILE A 147 5.21 -31.22 4.53
C ILE A 147 3.93 -32.04 4.41
N ILE A 148 3.91 -33.26 4.95
CA ILE A 148 2.72 -34.14 4.92
C ILE A 148 1.59 -33.54 5.75
N GLU A 149 1.89 -33.07 6.96
CA GLU A 149 0.91 -32.48 7.88
C GLU A 149 0.23 -31.24 7.26
N ALA A 150 1.03 -30.28 6.77
CA ALA A 150 0.54 -29.08 6.12
C ALA A 150 -0.28 -29.43 4.86
N ALA A 151 0.21 -30.32 4.01
CA ALA A 151 -0.53 -30.73 2.80
C ALA A 151 -1.87 -31.39 3.13
N LYS A 152 -1.99 -32.08 4.28
CA LYS A 152 -3.22 -32.74 4.71
C LYS A 152 -4.22 -31.85 5.45
N ARG A 153 -3.83 -30.63 5.84
CA ARG A 153 -4.74 -29.66 6.46
C ARG A 153 -6.02 -29.53 5.61
N PRO A 154 -7.21 -29.48 6.22
CA PRO A 154 -8.48 -29.37 5.51
C PRO A 154 -8.67 -27.95 4.97
N ASP A 155 -7.88 -27.60 3.95
CA ASP A 155 -7.91 -26.31 3.27
C ASP A 155 -7.97 -26.55 1.76
N PRO A 156 -8.89 -25.89 1.02
CA PRO A 156 -9.04 -26.09 -0.42
C PRO A 156 -7.89 -25.50 -1.24
N ARG A 157 -7.10 -24.56 -0.68
CA ARG A 157 -5.96 -23.96 -1.38
C ARG A 157 -4.81 -24.96 -1.48
N PRO A 158 -4.11 -25.01 -2.63
CA PRO A 158 -2.90 -25.80 -2.73
C PRO A 158 -1.82 -25.27 -1.78
N LEU A 159 -0.98 -26.18 -1.28
CA LEU A 159 0.23 -25.84 -0.54
C LEU A 159 1.39 -25.66 -1.52
N TRP A 160 1.95 -24.45 -1.58
CA TRP A 160 3.17 -24.18 -2.31
C TRP A 160 4.39 -24.60 -1.50
N ILE A 161 5.30 -25.35 -2.11
CA ILE A 161 6.58 -25.76 -1.53
C ILE A 161 7.68 -25.14 -2.37
N LEU A 162 8.35 -24.13 -1.82
CA LEU A 162 9.47 -23.45 -2.45
C LEU A 162 10.75 -24.13 -1.98
N ILE A 163 11.46 -24.77 -2.92
CA ILE A 163 12.65 -25.56 -2.61
C ILE A 163 13.86 -24.79 -3.14
N TRP A 164 14.61 -24.21 -2.21
CA TRP A 164 15.78 -23.37 -2.44
C TRP A 164 17.07 -24.19 -2.44
N GLY A 165 17.10 -25.30 -1.69
CA GLY A 165 18.22 -26.23 -1.59
C GLY A 165 17.92 -27.62 -2.13
N GLY A 166 18.27 -28.65 -1.36
CA GLY A 166 18.02 -30.05 -1.70
C GLY A 166 16.54 -30.43 -1.65
N ILE A 167 16.12 -31.25 -2.61
CA ILE A 167 14.73 -31.73 -2.75
C ILE A 167 14.42 -32.99 -1.90
N ASP A 168 15.39 -33.40 -1.06
CA ASP A 168 15.40 -34.67 -0.35
C ASP A 168 14.23 -34.85 0.62
N ASP A 169 13.86 -33.81 1.36
CA ASP A 169 12.72 -33.87 2.29
C ASP A 169 11.36 -33.95 1.57
N LEU A 170 11.25 -33.38 0.36
CA LEU A 170 10.07 -33.60 -0.50
C LEU A 170 10.05 -35.03 -1.03
N ALA A 171 11.19 -35.58 -1.46
CA ALA A 171 11.26 -36.97 -1.92
C ALA A 171 10.86 -37.95 -0.79
N GLN A 172 11.35 -37.70 0.43
CA GLN A 172 10.95 -38.46 1.62
C GLN A 172 9.44 -38.32 1.90
N ALA A 173 8.89 -37.10 1.86
CA ALA A 173 7.46 -36.87 2.11
C ALA A 173 6.57 -37.58 1.08
N LEU A 174 6.96 -37.56 -0.20
CA LEU A 174 6.25 -38.24 -1.29
C LEU A 174 6.38 -39.76 -1.23
N HIS A 175 7.50 -40.27 -0.72
CA HIS A 175 7.67 -41.69 -0.42
C HIS A 175 6.72 -42.12 0.71
N ASP A 176 6.71 -41.38 1.81
CA ASP A 176 5.95 -41.74 3.00
C ASP A 176 4.43 -41.56 2.78
N ASP A 177 4.03 -40.54 2.04
CA ASP A 177 2.64 -40.34 1.64
C ASP A 177 2.49 -39.72 0.23
N PRO A 178 2.38 -40.54 -0.83
CA PRO A 178 2.21 -40.03 -2.18
C PRO A 178 0.83 -39.40 -2.44
N THR A 179 -0.13 -39.47 -1.51
CA THR A 179 -1.47 -38.88 -1.70
C THR A 179 -1.44 -37.35 -1.63
N ILE A 180 -0.40 -36.77 -1.03
CA ILE A 180 -0.25 -35.31 -0.93
C ILE A 180 -0.02 -34.63 -2.28
N LYS A 181 0.43 -35.38 -3.32
CA LYS A 181 0.76 -34.85 -4.65
C LYS A 181 -0.32 -33.95 -5.26
N GLN A 182 -1.58 -34.30 -5.07
CA GLN A 182 -2.70 -33.55 -5.65
C GLN A 182 -2.94 -32.20 -4.94
N LYS A 183 -2.44 -32.07 -3.71
CA LYS A 183 -2.64 -30.90 -2.83
C LYS A 183 -1.47 -29.93 -2.83
N ILE A 184 -0.33 -30.29 -3.44
CA ILE A 184 0.88 -29.48 -3.44
C ILE A 184 1.18 -28.88 -4.81
N ARG A 185 1.94 -27.79 -4.80
CA ARG A 185 2.59 -27.16 -5.96
C ARG A 185 4.04 -26.92 -5.59
N VAL A 186 4.99 -27.32 -6.45
CA VAL A 186 6.42 -27.22 -6.11
C VAL A 186 7.08 -26.20 -7.03
N TYR A 187 7.82 -25.27 -6.44
CA TYR A 187 8.74 -24.40 -7.17
C TYR A 187 10.16 -24.77 -6.73
N TYR A 188 10.91 -25.43 -7.60
CA TYR A 188 12.24 -25.94 -7.29
C TYR A 188 13.33 -25.12 -7.99
N ILE A 189 14.19 -24.49 -7.20
CA ILE A 189 15.47 -23.92 -7.64
C ILE A 189 16.42 -25.09 -7.89
N GLY A 190 16.29 -25.70 -9.06
CA GLY A 190 17.01 -26.90 -9.44
C GLY A 190 18.48 -26.64 -9.75
N GLY A 191 18.82 -25.49 -10.32
CA GLY A 191 20.11 -25.19 -10.96
C GLY A 191 21.33 -25.97 -10.44
N PRO A 192 22.10 -25.43 -9.48
CA PRO A 192 23.19 -26.17 -8.85
C PRO A 192 22.68 -27.24 -7.87
N ASN A 193 21.51 -27.07 -7.25
CA ASN A 193 21.04 -27.92 -6.15
C ASN A 193 20.74 -29.36 -6.58
N LYS A 194 20.29 -29.55 -7.81
CA LYS A 194 19.98 -30.87 -8.36
C LYS A 194 21.20 -31.79 -8.40
N LYS A 195 22.40 -31.24 -8.57
CA LYS A 195 23.64 -32.03 -8.55
C LYS A 195 23.98 -32.53 -7.15
N TRP A 196 23.50 -31.86 -6.10
CA TRP A 196 23.67 -32.26 -4.71
C TRP A 196 22.59 -33.26 -4.24
N SER A 197 21.44 -33.27 -4.90
CA SER A 197 20.29 -34.12 -4.57
C SER A 197 19.92 -35.11 -5.68
N THR A 198 20.91 -35.67 -6.38
CA THR A 198 20.68 -36.49 -7.58
C THR A 198 19.81 -37.71 -7.32
N SER A 199 20.00 -38.40 -6.19
CA SER A 199 19.19 -39.58 -5.84
C SER A 199 17.74 -39.21 -5.55
N ALA A 200 17.50 -38.17 -4.75
CA ALA A 200 16.15 -37.69 -4.44
C ALA A 200 15.42 -37.19 -5.70
N TYR A 201 16.09 -36.39 -6.52
CA TYR A 201 15.54 -35.94 -7.81
C TYR A 201 15.18 -37.11 -8.71
N ASN A 202 16.09 -38.08 -8.86
CA ASN A 202 15.89 -39.27 -9.68
C ASN A 202 14.71 -40.12 -9.18
N TYR A 203 14.52 -40.23 -7.86
CA TYR A 203 13.35 -40.88 -7.28
C TYR A 203 12.05 -40.16 -7.67
N ILE A 204 11.98 -38.83 -7.51
CA ILE A 204 10.78 -38.07 -7.87
C ILE A 204 10.46 -38.22 -9.36
N VAL A 205 11.45 -38.12 -10.25
CA VAL A 205 11.26 -38.28 -11.70
C VAL A 205 10.75 -39.68 -12.07
N ARG A 206 11.23 -40.73 -11.39
CA ARG A 206 10.82 -42.11 -11.65
C ARG A 206 9.43 -42.44 -11.10
N HIS A 207 9.13 -41.98 -9.90
CA HIS A 207 7.97 -42.45 -9.12
C HIS A 207 6.82 -41.45 -9.05
N HIS A 208 7.07 -40.16 -9.33
CA HIS A 208 6.07 -39.09 -9.26
C HIS A 208 6.06 -38.21 -10.52
N PRO A 209 5.98 -38.80 -11.73
CA PRO A 209 6.05 -38.04 -12.97
C PRO A 209 4.84 -37.11 -13.19
N ASP A 210 3.75 -37.33 -12.45
CA ASP A 210 2.52 -36.54 -12.44
C ASP A 210 2.54 -35.34 -11.46
N LEU A 211 3.63 -35.16 -10.70
CA LEU A 211 3.79 -34.06 -9.74
C LEU A 211 3.68 -32.70 -10.44
N HIS A 212 2.97 -31.76 -9.81
CA HIS A 212 3.00 -30.36 -10.24
C HIS A 212 4.26 -29.69 -9.72
N ILE A 213 5.23 -29.49 -10.61
CA ILE A 213 6.53 -28.90 -10.26
C ILE A 213 7.03 -27.96 -11.36
N ILE A 214 7.55 -26.82 -10.94
CA ILE A 214 8.36 -25.91 -11.74
C ILE A 214 9.82 -26.21 -11.41
N GLU A 215 10.54 -26.73 -12.38
CA GLU A 215 11.95 -27.04 -12.29
C GLU A 215 12.76 -25.90 -12.91
N ASN A 216 13.07 -24.89 -12.10
CA ASN A 216 13.83 -23.70 -12.46
C ASN A 216 15.34 -24.01 -12.38
N ASN A 217 15.96 -24.29 -13.53
CA ASN A 217 17.37 -24.66 -13.59
C ASN A 217 18.30 -23.48 -13.84
N SER A 218 17.83 -22.43 -14.51
CA SER A 218 18.68 -21.30 -14.88
C SER A 218 17.96 -19.96 -14.86
N THR A 219 16.64 -19.94 -15.02
CA THR A 219 15.81 -18.74 -15.01
C THR A 219 16.04 -17.90 -13.75
N TYR A 220 16.21 -18.56 -12.60
CA TYR A 220 16.46 -17.95 -11.28
C TYR A 220 17.61 -16.92 -11.28
N ARG A 221 18.59 -17.10 -12.16
CA ARG A 221 19.75 -16.20 -12.31
C ARG A 221 19.36 -14.78 -12.71
N GLY A 222 18.17 -14.57 -13.27
CA GLY A 222 17.71 -13.25 -13.70
C GLY A 222 17.63 -12.22 -12.58
N TRP A 223 17.61 -12.65 -11.30
CA TRP A 223 17.70 -11.73 -10.16
C TRP A 223 19.06 -11.05 -10.01
N PHE A 224 20.13 -11.66 -10.55
CA PHE A 224 21.51 -11.18 -10.37
C PHE A 224 22.33 -11.17 -11.67
N THR A 225 21.73 -11.50 -12.81
CA THR A 225 22.40 -11.58 -14.11
C THR A 225 21.62 -10.85 -15.20
N GLY A 226 22.29 -9.95 -15.92
CA GLY A 226 21.70 -9.14 -16.99
C GLY A 226 20.67 -8.13 -16.47
N GLY A 227 19.72 -7.74 -17.33
CA GLY A 227 18.72 -6.73 -17.04
C GLY A 227 19.29 -5.30 -16.97
N ASP A 228 18.46 -4.34 -16.56
CA ASP A 228 18.91 -2.96 -16.33
C ASP A 228 19.82 -2.88 -15.08
N GLN A 229 21.09 -2.61 -15.32
CA GLN A 229 22.11 -2.45 -14.27
C GLN A 229 22.59 -0.99 -14.18
N THR A 230 21.83 -0.06 -14.76
CA THR A 230 22.16 1.36 -14.75
C THR A 230 21.47 2.08 -13.60
N ASN A 231 21.82 3.35 -13.36
CA ASN A 231 21.12 4.23 -12.42
C ASN A 231 20.91 3.67 -11.01
N GLY A 232 21.90 2.91 -10.49
CA GLY A 232 21.86 2.33 -9.15
C GLY A 232 21.09 1.01 -9.03
N LEU A 233 20.66 0.41 -10.15
CA LEU A 233 20.06 -0.92 -10.19
C LEU A 233 21.09 -2.06 -10.31
N ASP A 234 22.38 -1.75 -10.41
CA ASP A 234 23.42 -2.75 -10.22
C ASP A 234 23.40 -3.26 -8.77
N GLY A 235 23.76 -4.53 -8.57
CA GLY A 235 23.59 -5.19 -7.28
C GLY A 235 24.32 -4.50 -6.11
N ALA A 236 25.51 -3.96 -6.36
CA ALA A 236 26.33 -3.35 -5.31
C ALA A 236 25.77 -2.00 -4.89
N THR A 237 25.46 -1.13 -5.85
CA THR A 237 24.86 0.18 -5.58
C THR A 237 23.49 0.04 -4.96
N PHE A 238 22.66 -0.88 -5.45
CA PHE A 238 21.32 -1.11 -4.90
C PHE A 238 21.38 -1.48 -3.42
N VAL A 239 22.23 -2.44 -3.05
CA VAL A 239 22.38 -2.85 -1.64
C VAL A 239 22.93 -1.71 -0.79
N ALA A 240 23.92 -0.99 -1.28
CA ALA A 240 24.50 0.15 -0.56
C ALA A 240 23.49 1.28 -0.30
N THR A 241 22.62 1.56 -1.27
CA THR A 241 21.64 2.66 -1.21
C THR A 241 20.37 2.27 -0.45
N HIS A 242 19.80 1.11 -0.75
CA HIS A 242 18.44 0.76 -0.33
C HIS A 242 18.36 -0.29 0.77
N VAL A 243 19.42 -1.06 1.02
CA VAL A 243 19.35 -2.21 1.95
C VAL A 243 20.20 -1.99 3.19
N LYS A 244 21.47 -1.64 3.01
CA LYS A 244 22.40 -1.39 4.11
C LYS A 244 21.87 -0.26 5.01
N GLY A 245 21.90 -0.46 6.33
CA GLY A 245 21.43 0.53 7.31
C GLY A 245 19.90 0.61 7.46
N HIS A 246 19.13 -0.31 6.88
CA HIS A 246 17.67 -0.35 7.00
C HIS A 246 17.24 -1.49 7.93
N GLY A 247 17.19 -1.19 9.24
CA GLY A 247 16.81 -2.15 10.28
C GLY A 247 17.78 -3.32 10.43
N ALA A 248 17.47 -4.22 11.35
CA ALA A 248 18.28 -5.39 11.65
C ALA A 248 18.35 -6.37 10.46
N LEU A 249 17.27 -6.53 9.71
CA LEU A 249 17.19 -7.38 8.52
C LEU A 249 18.00 -6.82 7.34
N GLY A 250 18.00 -5.50 7.12
CA GLY A 250 18.80 -4.88 6.05
C GLY A 250 20.31 -4.99 6.33
N ASP A 251 20.72 -4.77 7.58
CA ASP A 251 22.12 -4.97 7.98
C ASP A 251 22.54 -6.44 7.93
N PHE A 252 21.64 -7.35 8.34
CA PHE A 252 21.87 -8.78 8.22
C PHE A 252 22.03 -9.19 6.76
N PHE A 253 21.13 -8.76 5.87
CA PHE A 253 21.23 -8.98 4.43
C PHE A 253 22.61 -8.54 3.90
N ASN A 254 23.03 -7.32 4.23
CA ASN A 254 24.28 -6.74 3.74
C ASN A 254 25.53 -7.48 4.29
N SER A 255 25.43 -8.12 5.46
CA SER A 255 26.54 -8.89 6.03
C SER A 255 26.87 -10.17 5.24
N TYR A 256 25.94 -10.64 4.41
CA TYR A 256 26.11 -11.79 3.53
C TYR A 256 26.29 -11.32 2.08
N GLY A 257 27.43 -11.67 1.47
CA GLY A 257 27.74 -11.32 0.08
C GLY A 257 28.55 -10.04 -0.12
N GLU A 258 29.15 -9.48 0.94
CA GLU A 258 30.03 -8.30 0.87
C GLU A 258 29.39 -7.10 0.14
N GLY A 259 28.10 -6.87 0.40
CA GLY A 259 27.33 -5.80 -0.24
C GLY A 259 26.88 -6.09 -1.68
N GLN A 260 27.02 -7.33 -2.17
CA GLN A 260 26.52 -7.75 -3.48
C GLN A 260 25.11 -8.34 -3.39
N LEU A 261 24.29 -8.07 -4.40
CA LEU A 261 22.97 -8.69 -4.55
C LEU A 261 23.09 -10.02 -5.29
N LYS A 262 22.56 -11.09 -4.68
CA LYS A 262 22.43 -12.41 -5.32
C LYS A 262 21.02 -12.95 -5.30
N MET A 263 20.44 -13.22 -4.11
CA MET A 263 19.02 -13.57 -3.96
C MET A 263 18.53 -14.69 -4.91
N GLY A 264 19.30 -15.78 -5.04
CA GLY A 264 19.08 -16.83 -6.03
C GLY A 264 17.73 -17.56 -5.92
N ASP A 265 17.11 -17.55 -4.73
CA ASP A 265 15.88 -18.31 -4.47
C ASP A 265 14.62 -17.45 -4.42
N THR A 266 14.81 -16.14 -4.27
CA THR A 266 13.77 -15.11 -4.35
C THR A 266 12.84 -15.22 -5.56
N PRO A 267 13.27 -15.67 -6.77
CA PRO A 267 12.34 -15.95 -7.85
C PRO A 267 11.14 -16.81 -7.44
N SER A 268 11.32 -17.79 -6.55
CA SER A 268 10.22 -18.63 -6.07
C SER A 268 9.19 -17.84 -5.24
N VAL A 269 9.66 -16.85 -4.47
CA VAL A 269 8.82 -15.93 -3.68
C VAL A 269 8.10 -14.95 -4.61
N ALA A 270 8.82 -14.33 -5.54
CA ALA A 270 8.24 -13.43 -6.53
C ALA A 270 7.21 -14.14 -7.42
N TYR A 271 7.41 -15.43 -7.72
CA TYR A 271 6.49 -16.23 -8.51
C TYR A 271 5.13 -16.39 -7.82
N ILE A 272 5.11 -16.80 -6.55
CA ILE A 272 3.86 -17.02 -5.80
C ILE A 272 3.09 -15.73 -5.51
N LEU A 273 3.79 -14.59 -5.47
CA LEU A 273 3.20 -13.26 -5.35
C LEU A 273 2.76 -12.68 -6.70
N GLY A 274 3.09 -13.36 -7.79
CA GLY A 274 2.70 -12.97 -9.14
C GLY A 274 1.18 -13.03 -9.34
N PRO A 275 0.67 -12.43 -10.43
CA PRO A 275 -0.76 -12.26 -10.66
C PRO A 275 -1.51 -13.59 -10.83
N ASN A 276 -0.84 -14.66 -11.27
CA ASN A 276 -1.46 -15.97 -11.48
C ASN A 276 -0.43 -17.10 -11.29
N PRO A 277 -0.15 -17.51 -10.04
CA PRO A 277 0.84 -18.54 -9.77
C PRO A 277 0.39 -19.95 -10.20
N ASP A 278 -0.89 -20.17 -10.52
CA ASP A 278 -1.39 -21.46 -10.99
C ASP A 278 -1.09 -21.74 -12.49
N ASP A 279 -0.67 -20.73 -13.26
CA ASP A 279 -0.29 -20.85 -14.67
C ASP A 279 1.20 -20.50 -14.90
N PRO A 280 2.10 -21.50 -14.96
CA PRO A 280 3.53 -21.27 -15.18
C PRO A 280 3.91 -20.67 -16.53
N GLN A 281 2.99 -20.58 -17.49
CA GLN A 281 3.23 -19.90 -18.76
C GLN A 281 2.95 -18.39 -18.70
N GLN A 282 2.36 -17.90 -17.62
CA GLN A 282 2.10 -16.47 -17.48
C GLN A 282 3.30 -15.73 -16.91
N GLU A 283 3.33 -14.43 -17.19
CA GLU A 283 4.36 -13.55 -16.70
C GLU A 283 4.17 -13.32 -15.19
N SER A 284 5.17 -13.66 -14.39
CA SER A 284 5.14 -13.46 -12.94
C SER A 284 5.89 -12.20 -12.47
N LYS A 285 6.48 -11.43 -13.40
CA LYS A 285 7.20 -10.15 -13.13
C LYS A 285 8.30 -10.25 -12.06
N GLY A 286 9.05 -11.36 -12.07
CA GLY A 286 10.16 -11.60 -11.14
C GLY A 286 10.35 -13.06 -10.78
N GLY A 287 9.34 -13.91 -10.99
CA GLY A 287 9.40 -15.36 -10.73
C GLY A 287 9.67 -16.24 -11.95
N GLY A 288 9.78 -15.65 -13.15
CA GLY A 288 10.01 -16.33 -14.42
C GLY A 288 8.73 -16.81 -15.12
N ARG A 289 8.93 -17.27 -16.37
CA ARG A 289 7.90 -17.86 -17.24
C ARG A 289 8.42 -19.17 -17.83
N PHE A 290 7.64 -20.23 -17.69
CA PHE A 290 8.07 -21.60 -17.90
C PHE A 290 7.28 -22.28 -19.03
N VAL A 291 7.86 -23.35 -19.58
CA VAL A 291 7.23 -24.20 -20.60
C VAL A 291 7.05 -25.62 -20.06
N ARG A 292 6.12 -26.37 -20.64
CA ARG A 292 5.95 -27.80 -20.30
C ARG A 292 7.26 -28.55 -20.57
N ALA A 293 7.65 -29.40 -19.64
CA ALA A 293 8.85 -30.22 -19.80
C ALA A 293 8.65 -31.25 -20.93
N TRP A 294 9.67 -31.42 -21.76
CA TRP A 294 9.78 -32.55 -22.68
C TRP A 294 10.23 -33.80 -21.93
N ASP A 295 10.39 -34.93 -22.63
CA ASP A 295 10.97 -36.13 -22.03
C ASP A 295 12.38 -35.82 -21.53
N ARG A 296 12.50 -35.59 -20.22
CA ARG A 296 13.74 -35.22 -19.55
C ARG A 296 14.71 -36.39 -19.65
N PRO A 297 15.83 -36.26 -20.38
CA PRO A 297 16.73 -37.39 -20.60
C PRO A 297 17.51 -37.73 -19.32
N LEU A 298 17.40 -38.99 -18.91
CA LEU A 298 18.41 -39.66 -18.08
C LEU A 298 19.44 -40.24 -19.05
N TYR A 299 20.64 -39.66 -19.06
CA TYR A 299 21.73 -40.13 -19.90
C TYR A 299 22.51 -41.21 -19.16
N THR A 300 22.29 -42.46 -19.56
CA THR A 300 23.00 -43.60 -18.99
C THR A 300 24.18 -44.00 -19.87
N PHE A 301 25.37 -44.04 -19.29
CA PHE A 301 26.58 -44.54 -19.96
C PHE A 301 27.03 -45.84 -19.29
N ASN A 302 26.96 -46.96 -20.02
CA ASN A 302 27.47 -48.27 -19.59
C ASN A 302 28.99 -48.45 -19.83
N GLY A 303 29.69 -47.33 -20.05
CA GLY A 303 31.10 -47.26 -20.38
C GLY A 303 31.61 -45.85 -20.17
N ARG A 304 32.90 -45.61 -20.43
CA ARG A 304 33.52 -44.29 -20.26
C ARG A 304 33.12 -43.36 -21.40
N PRO A 305 32.27 -42.33 -21.19
CA PRO A 305 31.99 -41.35 -22.22
C PRO A 305 33.25 -40.52 -22.52
N THR A 306 33.19 -39.90 -23.69
CA THR A 306 34.19 -39.00 -24.26
C THR A 306 33.59 -37.63 -24.54
N ALA A 307 34.42 -36.62 -24.83
CA ALA A 307 33.94 -35.27 -25.12
C ALA A 307 32.99 -35.16 -26.35
N SER A 308 32.89 -36.21 -27.19
CA SER A 308 31.90 -36.29 -28.27
C SER A 308 30.52 -36.77 -27.83
N ASP A 309 30.38 -37.35 -26.63
CA ASP A 309 29.10 -37.70 -26.05
C ASP A 309 28.40 -36.43 -25.55
N VAL A 310 27.24 -36.12 -26.12
CA VAL A 310 26.50 -34.87 -25.86
C VAL A 310 25.29 -35.13 -24.98
N VAL A 311 25.17 -34.37 -23.90
CA VAL A 311 24.02 -34.37 -22.97
C VAL A 311 23.40 -32.98 -22.87
N GLU A 312 22.15 -32.88 -22.42
CA GLU A 312 21.54 -31.59 -22.12
C GLU A 312 22.08 -31.02 -20.79
N THR A 313 22.43 -29.73 -20.78
CA THR A 313 22.73 -29.00 -19.54
C THR A 313 21.52 -29.09 -18.59
N TYR A 314 21.79 -29.39 -17.32
CA TYR A 314 20.85 -29.74 -16.26
C TYR A 314 20.13 -31.10 -16.41
N GLY A 315 20.49 -31.92 -17.41
CA GLY A 315 20.06 -33.32 -17.53
C GLY A 315 20.77 -34.24 -16.51
N LEU A 316 20.11 -35.32 -16.10
CA LEU A 316 20.71 -36.28 -15.18
C LEU A 316 21.62 -37.24 -15.96
N VAL A 317 22.88 -37.32 -15.58
CA VAL A 317 23.87 -38.27 -16.12
C VAL A 317 24.09 -39.38 -15.09
N GLU A 318 23.98 -40.63 -15.52
CA GLU A 318 24.28 -41.82 -14.72
C GLU A 318 25.39 -42.64 -15.42
N LEU A 319 26.56 -42.69 -14.78
CA LEU A 319 27.69 -43.50 -15.21
C LEU A 319 27.61 -44.85 -14.52
N ILE A 320 27.52 -45.93 -15.30
CA ILE A 320 27.49 -47.30 -14.82
C ILE A 320 28.86 -47.92 -15.10
N VAL A 321 29.57 -48.26 -14.03
CA VAL A 321 30.90 -48.86 -14.07
C VAL A 321 30.79 -50.33 -13.72
N HIS A 322 31.43 -51.16 -14.53
CA HIS A 322 31.50 -52.62 -14.36
C HIS A 322 32.90 -53.01 -13.88
N PRO A 323 33.23 -52.86 -12.58
CA PRO A 323 34.54 -53.22 -12.07
C PRO A 323 34.76 -54.74 -12.16
N LYS A 324 36.02 -55.16 -12.33
CA LYS A 324 36.36 -56.58 -12.33
C LYS A 324 36.40 -57.11 -10.89
N GLY A 325 35.49 -58.03 -10.55
CA GLY A 325 35.40 -58.65 -9.22
C GLY A 325 34.35 -58.01 -8.32
N GLN A 326 34.18 -58.56 -7.13
CA GLN A 326 33.20 -58.06 -6.15
C GLN A 326 33.87 -57.05 -5.20
N ALA A 327 33.24 -55.90 -5.01
CA ALA A 327 33.74 -54.86 -4.11
C ALA A 327 33.78 -55.37 -2.65
N PRO A 328 34.89 -55.17 -1.91
CA PRO A 328 34.93 -55.48 -0.48
C PRO A 328 33.88 -54.70 0.32
N ALA A 329 33.42 -55.26 1.44
CA ALA A 329 32.56 -54.53 2.37
C ALA A 329 33.23 -53.24 2.87
N GLY A 330 32.49 -52.13 2.93
CA GLY A 330 33.03 -50.81 3.28
C GLY A 330 33.77 -50.10 2.14
N THR A 331 33.64 -50.58 0.91
CA THR A 331 34.11 -49.84 -0.27
C THR A 331 33.34 -48.52 -0.39
N ASN A 332 34.07 -47.43 -0.55
CA ASN A 332 33.55 -46.10 -0.86
C ASN A 332 34.18 -45.62 -2.16
N ALA A 333 33.37 -44.98 -3.00
CA ALA A 333 33.84 -44.37 -4.24
C ALA A 333 33.14 -43.05 -4.49
N ASN A 334 33.84 -42.11 -5.10
CA ASN A 334 33.31 -40.81 -5.49
C ASN A 334 33.65 -40.51 -6.95
N LEU A 335 32.65 -39.99 -7.66
CA LEU A 335 32.87 -39.28 -8.90
C LEU A 335 33.47 -37.92 -8.58
N VAL A 336 34.64 -37.63 -9.13
CA VAL A 336 35.36 -36.38 -8.91
C VAL A 336 35.22 -35.53 -10.16
N VAL A 337 34.61 -34.35 -10.02
CA VAL A 337 34.36 -33.44 -11.15
C VAL A 337 35.05 -32.10 -10.86
N PRO A 338 35.89 -31.57 -11.76
CA PRO A 338 36.48 -30.25 -11.59
C PRO A 338 35.41 -29.16 -11.49
N ALA A 339 35.54 -28.28 -10.49
CA ALA A 339 34.58 -27.20 -10.25
C ALA A 339 35.12 -25.85 -10.74
N SER A 340 36.21 -25.35 -10.11
CA SER A 340 36.86 -24.07 -10.46
C SER A 340 38.27 -23.99 -9.89
N GLY A 341 39.23 -23.47 -10.66
CA GLY A 341 40.64 -23.45 -10.27
C GLY A 341 41.13 -24.87 -9.96
N ASN A 342 41.75 -25.06 -8.79
CA ASN A 342 42.23 -26.38 -8.34
C ASN A 342 41.19 -27.16 -7.49
N LYS A 343 39.94 -26.71 -7.40
CA LYS A 343 38.88 -27.36 -6.60
C LYS A 343 38.10 -28.39 -7.43
N SER A 344 37.76 -29.51 -6.81
CA SER A 344 36.89 -30.55 -7.39
C SER A 344 35.76 -30.91 -6.43
N ASP A 345 34.56 -31.10 -7.00
CA ASP A 345 33.39 -31.63 -6.29
C ASP A 345 33.45 -33.16 -6.29
N ARG A 346 32.93 -33.78 -5.23
CA ARG A 346 32.87 -35.24 -5.06
C ARG A 346 31.42 -35.67 -4.90
N PHE A 347 30.99 -36.63 -5.71
CA PHE A 347 29.64 -37.18 -5.67
C PHE A 347 29.71 -38.69 -5.34
N PRO A 348 28.93 -39.18 -4.37
CA PRO A 348 29.00 -40.58 -3.96
C PRO A 348 28.62 -41.54 -5.10
N GLY A 349 29.37 -42.62 -5.20
CA GLY A 349 29.06 -43.79 -6.02
C GLY A 349 28.29 -44.83 -5.22
N PHE A 350 27.44 -45.58 -5.91
CA PHE A 350 26.53 -46.53 -5.29
C PHE A 350 26.68 -47.92 -5.92
N ALA A 351 26.93 -48.93 -5.11
CA ALA A 351 26.99 -50.32 -5.57
C ALA A 351 25.57 -50.86 -5.82
N ALA A 352 25.38 -51.53 -6.95
CA ALA A 352 24.18 -52.28 -7.28
C ALA A 352 24.36 -53.78 -6.97
N ALA A 353 23.24 -54.49 -6.86
CA ALA A 353 23.21 -55.91 -6.51
C ALA A 353 23.91 -56.82 -7.54
N ASP A 354 24.00 -56.38 -8.80
CA ASP A 354 24.69 -57.08 -9.88
C ASP A 354 26.21 -56.82 -9.92
N GLY A 355 26.73 -56.07 -8.94
CA GLY A 355 28.15 -55.71 -8.83
C GLY A 355 28.55 -54.46 -9.62
N THR A 356 27.63 -53.82 -10.33
CA THR A 356 27.91 -52.54 -10.99
C THR A 356 27.94 -51.38 -9.99
N TRP A 357 28.58 -50.28 -10.38
CA TRP A 357 28.64 -49.05 -9.59
C TRP A 357 28.06 -47.89 -10.38
N HIS A 358 27.13 -47.18 -9.75
CA HIS A 358 26.38 -46.07 -10.32
C HIS A 358 26.90 -44.76 -9.76
N PHE A 359 27.26 -43.83 -10.63
CA PHE A 359 27.63 -42.47 -10.27
C PHE A 359 26.71 -41.48 -10.98
N ARG A 360 26.08 -40.58 -10.23
CA ARG A 360 25.11 -39.62 -10.77
C ARG A 360 25.65 -38.21 -10.71
N PHE A 361 25.42 -37.46 -11.77
CA PHE A 361 25.85 -36.07 -11.88
C PHE A 361 24.89 -35.26 -12.74
N VAL A 362 24.81 -33.96 -12.48
CA VAL A 362 24.02 -33.01 -13.27
C VAL A 362 24.95 -31.88 -13.73
N PRO A 363 25.18 -31.70 -15.04
CA PRO A 363 26.01 -30.63 -15.56
C PRO A 363 25.28 -29.29 -15.46
N LYS A 364 25.89 -28.29 -14.81
CA LYS A 364 25.29 -26.95 -14.59
C LYS A 364 25.75 -25.86 -15.57
N ALA A 365 26.47 -26.24 -16.62
CA ALA A 365 27.08 -25.34 -17.58
C ALA A 365 27.15 -26.01 -18.95
N SER A 366 27.11 -25.24 -20.01
CA SER A 366 27.31 -25.73 -21.37
C SER A 366 28.81 -25.79 -21.67
N GLN A 367 29.43 -26.94 -21.40
CA GLN A 367 30.88 -27.14 -21.54
C GLN A 367 31.23 -28.64 -21.62
N THR A 368 32.50 -28.93 -21.89
CA THR A 368 33.06 -30.27 -21.70
C THR A 368 33.37 -30.51 -20.22
N TRP A 369 32.69 -31.48 -19.62
CA TRP A 369 32.94 -31.96 -18.27
C TRP A 369 33.95 -33.10 -18.31
N LYS A 370 34.96 -33.03 -17.46
CA LYS A 370 35.88 -34.13 -17.18
C LYS A 370 35.55 -34.70 -15.81
N TYR A 371 35.80 -35.98 -15.61
CA TYR A 371 35.66 -36.58 -14.29
C TYR A 371 36.70 -37.67 -14.09
N THR A 372 36.99 -38.01 -12.83
CA THR A 372 37.72 -39.23 -12.42
C THR A 372 36.91 -39.98 -11.36
N ILE A 373 37.35 -41.19 -10.98
CA ILE A 373 36.75 -41.95 -9.87
C ILE A 373 37.82 -42.16 -8.79
N GLU A 374 37.56 -41.66 -7.59
CA GLU A 374 38.35 -41.91 -6.39
C GLU A 374 37.69 -43.01 -5.57
N SER A 375 38.40 -44.09 -5.25
CA SER A 375 37.88 -45.18 -4.41
C SER A 375 38.97 -45.75 -3.50
N ASN A 376 38.57 -46.20 -2.31
CA ASN A 376 39.44 -47.02 -1.46
C ASN A 376 39.64 -48.45 -1.99
N TRP A 377 38.90 -48.87 -3.03
CA TRP A 377 39.10 -50.13 -3.72
C TRP A 377 39.77 -49.93 -5.07
N ALA A 378 40.96 -50.52 -5.24
CA ALA A 378 41.76 -50.40 -6.47
C ALA A 378 41.03 -50.87 -7.74
N GLY A 379 40.06 -51.79 -7.63
CA GLY A 379 39.26 -52.27 -8.76
C GLY A 379 38.27 -51.24 -9.32
N LEU A 380 38.01 -50.17 -8.59
CA LEU A 380 37.09 -49.09 -8.94
C LEU A 380 37.77 -47.72 -9.04
N GLN A 381 39.00 -47.59 -8.57
CA GLN A 381 39.82 -46.40 -8.74
C GLN A 381 40.10 -46.14 -10.23
N ASP A 382 39.74 -44.96 -10.74
CA ASP A 382 39.96 -44.55 -12.13
C ASP A 382 40.54 -43.13 -12.21
N PRO A 383 41.87 -42.98 -12.14
CA PRO A 383 42.54 -41.68 -12.20
C PRO A 383 42.61 -41.10 -13.62
N VAL A 384 42.36 -41.92 -14.66
CA VAL A 384 42.31 -41.43 -16.05
C VAL A 384 40.96 -40.77 -16.30
N GLY A 385 39.89 -41.42 -15.84
CA GLY A 385 38.56 -40.89 -15.90
C GLY A 385 38.01 -40.75 -17.32
N GLY A 386 36.90 -40.02 -17.46
CA GLY A 386 36.18 -39.80 -18.71
C GLY A 386 35.80 -38.35 -18.94
N SER A 387 35.04 -38.10 -20.00
CA SER A 387 34.49 -36.77 -20.28
C SER A 387 33.17 -36.85 -21.03
N PHE A 388 32.40 -35.78 -21.03
CA PHE A 388 31.24 -35.61 -21.91
C PHE A 388 31.00 -34.12 -22.10
N THR A 389 30.32 -33.74 -23.18
CA THR A 389 29.95 -32.34 -23.43
C THR A 389 28.48 -32.13 -23.10
N SER A 390 28.16 -31.11 -22.30
CA SER A 390 26.78 -30.66 -22.14
C SER A 390 26.50 -29.40 -22.96
N THR A 391 25.32 -29.33 -23.55
CA THR A 391 24.85 -28.19 -24.34
C THR A 391 23.45 -27.76 -23.92
N SER A 392 23.09 -26.51 -24.19
CA SER A 392 21.75 -26.01 -23.91
C SER A 392 20.70 -26.81 -24.69
N PRO A 393 19.52 -27.09 -24.10
CA PRO A 393 18.45 -27.78 -24.80
C PRO A 393 18.04 -27.03 -26.07
N ALA A 394 17.70 -27.78 -27.13
CA ALA A 394 17.25 -27.19 -28.38
C ALA A 394 15.84 -26.59 -28.24
N ALA A 395 15.61 -25.39 -28.81
CA ALA A 395 14.35 -24.66 -28.68
C ALA A 395 13.09 -25.47 -29.05
N PHE A 396 13.18 -26.32 -30.08
CA PHE A 396 12.04 -27.14 -30.55
C PHE A 396 11.51 -28.10 -29.47
N ARG A 397 12.31 -28.45 -28.45
CA ARG A 397 11.90 -29.31 -27.34
C ARG A 397 10.67 -28.75 -26.60
N ALA A 398 10.57 -27.43 -26.46
CA ALA A 398 9.43 -26.77 -25.81
C ALA A 398 8.08 -27.00 -26.53
N THR A 399 8.13 -27.39 -27.81
CA THR A 399 6.94 -27.71 -28.62
C THR A 399 6.55 -29.19 -28.55
N GLN A 400 7.32 -30.00 -27.82
CA GLN A 400 7.14 -31.45 -27.68
C GLN A 400 7.01 -31.83 -26.20
N PRO A 401 5.93 -31.39 -25.51
CA PRO A 401 5.72 -31.71 -24.11
C PRO A 401 5.64 -33.23 -23.91
N SER A 402 6.21 -33.71 -22.80
CA SER A 402 6.17 -35.12 -22.45
C SER A 402 4.76 -35.54 -22.04
N GLY A 403 4.27 -36.65 -22.60
CA GLY A 403 3.07 -37.32 -22.09
C GLY A 403 3.29 -37.96 -20.71
N ARG A 404 4.54 -38.26 -20.34
CA ARG A 404 4.91 -38.82 -19.03
C ARG A 404 4.88 -37.75 -17.94
N TYR A 405 5.22 -36.50 -18.25
CA TYR A 405 5.33 -35.41 -17.27
C TYR A 405 4.28 -34.31 -17.48
N PRO A 406 2.97 -34.62 -17.35
CA PRO A 406 1.88 -33.73 -17.76
C PRO A 406 1.79 -32.45 -16.92
N ASN A 407 2.33 -32.46 -15.70
CA ASN A 407 2.28 -31.34 -14.75
C ASN A 407 3.66 -30.72 -14.44
N TRP A 408 4.68 -31.08 -15.23
CA TRP A 408 6.05 -30.64 -15.01
C TRP A 408 6.41 -29.48 -15.94
N TRP A 409 7.06 -28.47 -15.37
CA TRP A 409 7.45 -27.24 -16.06
C TRP A 409 8.95 -27.02 -15.91
N THR A 410 9.55 -26.35 -16.89
CA THR A 410 10.99 -26.04 -16.87
C THR A 410 11.28 -24.75 -17.62
N ASP A 411 12.52 -24.28 -17.52
CA ASP A 411 13.00 -23.05 -18.16
C ASP A 411 12.73 -23.07 -19.67
N ASN A 412 12.32 -21.92 -20.23
CA ASN A 412 12.07 -21.81 -21.65
C ASN A 412 13.40 -21.83 -22.45
N PRO A 413 13.66 -22.84 -23.31
CA PRO A 413 14.91 -23.01 -24.03
C PRO A 413 15.06 -22.09 -25.26
N ASP A 414 14.12 -21.17 -25.50
CA ASP A 414 14.26 -20.17 -26.56
C ASP A 414 15.55 -19.34 -26.37
N PRO A 415 16.50 -19.35 -27.34
CA PRO A 415 17.71 -18.56 -27.28
C PRO A 415 17.45 -17.06 -27.10
N ALA A 416 16.31 -16.54 -27.58
CA ALA A 416 15.93 -15.14 -27.40
C ALA A 416 15.70 -14.78 -25.92
N LEU A 417 15.36 -15.77 -25.09
CA LEU A 417 15.14 -15.62 -23.64
C LEU A 417 16.36 -15.98 -22.79
N SER A 418 17.49 -16.32 -23.42
CA SER A 418 18.75 -16.69 -22.77
C SER A 418 19.65 -15.48 -22.53
N GLU A 419 20.53 -15.60 -21.53
CA GLU A 419 21.74 -14.77 -21.37
C GLU A 419 22.99 -15.66 -21.39
N ASP A 420 24.12 -15.13 -21.86
CA ASP A 420 25.41 -15.80 -21.70
C ASP A 420 25.99 -15.45 -20.32
N VAL A 421 26.34 -16.47 -19.53
CA VAL A 421 26.75 -16.29 -18.13
C VAL A 421 28.10 -16.96 -17.92
N PRO A 422 29.23 -16.24 -18.04
CA PRO A 422 30.55 -16.83 -17.79
C PRO A 422 30.70 -17.34 -16.34
N PRO A 423 31.36 -18.50 -16.12
CA PRO A 423 31.86 -19.47 -17.10
C PRO A 423 30.83 -20.54 -17.51
N PHE A 424 29.55 -20.39 -17.16
CA PHE A 424 28.50 -21.38 -17.38
C PHE A 424 27.97 -21.45 -18.83
N GLY A 425 28.29 -20.45 -19.66
CA GLY A 425 27.79 -20.34 -21.03
C GLY A 425 26.31 -19.89 -21.08
N PRO A 426 25.58 -20.14 -22.18
CA PRO A 426 24.20 -19.71 -22.34
C PRO A 426 23.26 -20.40 -21.35
N GLN A 427 22.49 -19.58 -20.64
CA GLN A 427 21.54 -19.97 -19.60
C GLN A 427 20.13 -19.53 -19.99
N GLN A 428 19.25 -20.51 -20.21
CA GLN A 428 17.92 -20.26 -20.73
C GLN A 428 16.95 -19.63 -19.72
N GLY A 429 15.92 -18.95 -20.21
CA GLY A 429 14.83 -18.38 -19.43
C GLY A 429 15.16 -17.12 -18.61
N ILE A 430 16.44 -16.75 -18.44
CA ILE A 430 16.88 -15.60 -17.62
C ILE A 430 16.13 -14.30 -17.96
N LYS A 431 15.89 -14.03 -19.25
CA LYS A 431 15.23 -12.79 -19.69
C LYS A 431 13.77 -12.70 -19.31
N THR A 432 13.14 -13.81 -18.92
CA THR A 432 11.77 -13.79 -18.35
C THR A 432 11.74 -13.17 -16.95
N ILE A 433 12.89 -13.00 -16.30
CA ILE A 433 13.03 -12.30 -15.01
C ILE A 433 13.76 -10.97 -15.18
N ASN A 434 14.96 -10.97 -15.76
CA ASN A 434 15.85 -9.81 -15.67
C ASN A 434 15.31 -8.55 -16.40
N GLN A 435 14.38 -8.72 -17.34
CA GLN A 435 13.67 -7.62 -17.99
C GLN A 435 12.83 -6.78 -17.01
N TRP A 436 12.45 -7.36 -15.86
CA TRP A 436 11.66 -6.72 -14.80
C TRP A 436 12.52 -6.18 -13.65
N ARG A 437 13.85 -6.11 -13.83
CA ARG A 437 14.79 -5.74 -12.77
C ARG A 437 14.46 -4.44 -12.06
N ALA A 438 14.19 -3.38 -12.81
CA ALA A 438 13.78 -2.11 -12.22
C ALA A 438 12.51 -2.25 -11.36
N THR A 439 11.54 -3.05 -11.81
CA THR A 439 10.27 -3.25 -11.11
C THR A 439 10.44 -4.04 -9.82
N TYR A 440 11.06 -5.23 -9.86
CA TYR A 440 11.16 -6.04 -8.64
C TYR A 440 12.15 -5.45 -7.62
N LEU A 441 13.17 -4.71 -8.07
CA LEU A 441 14.08 -4.00 -7.15
C LEU A 441 13.42 -2.77 -6.53
N ALA A 442 12.58 -2.05 -7.26
CA ALA A 442 11.80 -0.94 -6.70
C ALA A 442 10.81 -1.44 -5.63
N ASP A 443 10.11 -2.55 -5.90
CA ASP A 443 9.22 -3.19 -4.92
C ASP A 443 10.01 -3.66 -3.69
N PHE A 444 11.15 -4.32 -3.90
CA PHE A 444 12.01 -4.74 -2.80
C PHE A 444 12.54 -3.56 -1.96
N ALA A 445 12.97 -2.46 -2.60
CA ALA A 445 13.38 -1.25 -1.89
C ALA A 445 12.22 -0.66 -1.06
N SER A 446 11.02 -0.59 -1.62
CA SER A 446 9.82 -0.13 -0.91
C SER A 446 9.49 -1.00 0.31
N ARG A 447 9.67 -2.32 0.19
CA ARG A 447 9.46 -3.25 1.30
C ARG A 447 10.53 -3.13 2.38
N ILE A 448 11.78 -2.86 2.01
CA ILE A 448 12.88 -2.62 2.95
C ILE A 448 12.63 -1.36 3.79
N GLU A 449 12.00 -0.31 3.25
CA GLU A 449 11.63 0.87 4.05
C GLU A 449 10.74 0.52 5.25
N ARG A 450 10.01 -0.60 5.19
CA ARG A 450 9.17 -1.05 6.31
C ARG A 450 9.95 -1.53 7.55
N LEU A 451 11.25 -1.76 7.40
CA LEU A 451 12.15 -2.10 8.51
C LEU A 451 12.45 -0.89 9.39
N LYS A 452 12.26 0.31 8.86
CA LYS A 452 12.24 1.53 9.66
C LYS A 452 10.82 1.75 10.19
N PRO A 453 10.67 2.43 11.34
CA PRO A 453 9.36 3.02 11.66
C PRO A 453 8.97 3.85 10.44
N PRO A 454 7.70 3.81 10.01
CA PRO A 454 7.28 4.51 8.81
C PRO A 454 7.86 5.91 8.82
N THR A 455 8.81 6.16 7.91
CA THR A 455 9.27 7.51 7.63
C THR A 455 7.98 8.28 7.36
N PRO A 456 7.75 9.45 7.97
CA PRO A 456 6.57 10.22 7.69
C PRO A 456 6.67 10.80 6.26
N ASP A 457 6.69 9.93 5.26
CA ASP A 457 5.81 10.16 4.12
C ASP A 457 4.44 10.17 4.74
N VAL A 458 3.93 11.39 4.83
CA VAL A 458 2.84 11.79 5.70
C VAL A 458 1.60 10.94 5.36
N LYS A 459 1.46 9.74 5.96
CA LYS A 459 0.18 9.35 6.53
C LYS A 459 -0.08 10.43 7.55
N GLU A 460 -0.78 11.48 7.11
CA GLU A 460 -1.13 12.60 7.97
C GLU A 460 -1.70 11.99 9.24
N SER A 461 -0.98 12.19 10.35
CA SER A 461 -1.44 11.65 11.61
C SER A 461 -2.79 12.31 11.87
N LYS A 462 -3.86 11.52 11.94
CA LYS A 462 -5.23 12.03 12.14
C LYS A 462 -5.24 13.16 13.15
N GLN A 463 -5.78 14.32 12.79
CA GLN A 463 -5.81 15.44 13.72
C GLN A 463 -6.68 15.08 14.94
N ARG A 464 -6.29 15.53 16.12
CA ARG A 464 -7.08 15.31 17.34
C ARG A 464 -8.20 16.34 17.37
N LEU A 465 -9.44 15.91 17.53
CA LEU A 465 -10.64 16.75 17.44
C LEU A 465 -11.45 16.69 18.74
N PHE A 466 -11.88 17.85 19.21
CA PHE A 466 -12.81 18.03 20.32
C PHE A 466 -13.91 19.01 19.89
N VAL A 467 -15.16 18.57 19.91
CA VAL A 467 -16.29 19.36 19.45
C VAL A 467 -17.05 19.94 20.64
N LEU A 468 -17.25 21.26 20.65
CA LEU A 468 -18.19 21.97 21.51
C LEU A 468 -19.37 22.41 20.66
N THR A 469 -20.56 21.88 20.95
CA THR A 469 -21.75 22.08 20.11
C THR A 469 -22.96 22.42 20.95
N ASP A 470 -23.70 23.46 20.55
CA ASP A 470 -24.98 23.82 21.13
C ASP A 470 -26.14 23.09 20.43
N ILE A 471 -25.87 21.83 20.04
CA ILE A 471 -26.80 20.90 19.40
C ILE A 471 -28.18 20.96 20.03
N GLY A 472 -29.19 21.21 19.20
CA GLY A 472 -30.57 21.39 19.63
C GLY A 472 -31.10 22.83 19.58
N ASP A 473 -30.26 23.86 19.41
CA ASP A 473 -30.73 25.24 19.11
C ASP A 473 -31.26 25.37 17.68
N ASP A 474 -30.51 24.82 16.72
CA ASP A 474 -30.84 24.74 15.31
C ASP A 474 -30.59 23.30 14.79
N PRO A 475 -31.29 22.86 13.72
CA PRO A 475 -31.00 21.58 13.11
C PRO A 475 -29.57 21.43 12.54
N ASP A 476 -28.84 22.49 12.25
CA ASP A 476 -27.54 22.43 11.55
C ASP A 476 -26.42 21.72 12.34
N ASP A 477 -26.34 21.83 13.67
CA ASP A 477 -25.39 21.05 14.48
C ASP A 477 -25.59 19.54 14.28
N GLN A 478 -26.84 19.07 14.22
CA GLN A 478 -27.14 17.65 13.98
C GLN A 478 -26.69 17.24 12.58
N MET A 479 -26.87 18.11 11.58
CA MET A 479 -26.39 17.87 10.22
C MET A 479 -24.86 17.79 10.18
N SER A 480 -24.17 18.73 10.83
CA SER A 480 -22.71 18.77 10.93
C SER A 480 -22.16 17.54 11.65
N MET A 481 -22.85 17.08 12.70
CA MET A 481 -22.49 15.86 13.44
C MET A 481 -22.66 14.61 12.57
N VAL A 482 -23.76 14.49 11.81
CA VAL A 482 -23.95 13.38 10.86
C VAL A 482 -22.84 13.37 9.82
N ARG A 483 -22.48 14.52 9.24
CA ARG A 483 -21.34 14.60 8.32
C ARG A 483 -20.05 14.18 9.00
N LEU A 484 -19.76 14.68 10.20
CA LEU A 484 -18.56 14.31 10.96
C LEU A 484 -18.45 12.80 11.16
N MET A 485 -19.57 12.10 11.43
CA MET A 485 -19.56 10.63 11.56
C MET A 485 -19.09 9.93 10.29
N THR A 486 -19.42 10.48 9.11
CA THR A 486 -18.92 9.95 7.82
C THR A 486 -17.43 10.23 7.56
N TYR A 487 -16.82 11.14 8.32
CA TYR A 487 -15.39 11.46 8.29
C TYR A 487 -14.64 11.00 9.55
N ALA A 488 -15.28 10.24 10.44
CA ALA A 488 -14.69 9.85 11.72
C ALA A 488 -13.43 8.98 11.54
N ASN A 489 -13.20 8.41 10.35
CA ASN A 489 -11.95 7.74 10.02
C ASN A 489 -10.78 8.68 9.71
N GLN A 490 -11.00 9.98 9.51
CA GLN A 490 -9.95 10.96 9.17
C GLN A 490 -9.43 11.74 10.39
N VAL A 491 -10.15 11.70 11.51
CA VAL A 491 -9.82 12.45 12.73
C VAL A 491 -9.87 11.57 13.97
N ASN A 492 -9.14 11.96 15.01
CA ASN A 492 -9.21 11.33 16.33
C ASN A 492 -10.17 12.13 17.22
N ILE A 493 -11.43 11.70 17.32
CA ILE A 493 -12.44 12.35 18.15
C ILE A 493 -12.17 12.03 19.63
N GLU A 494 -11.89 13.05 20.42
CA GLU A 494 -11.56 12.97 21.85
C GLU A 494 -12.60 13.63 22.75
N GLY A 495 -13.60 14.29 22.16
CA GLY A 495 -14.73 14.86 22.87
C GLY A 495 -15.84 15.29 21.94
N LEU A 496 -17.08 14.98 22.30
CA LEU A 496 -18.30 15.46 21.67
C LEU A 496 -19.17 16.04 22.78
N VAL A 497 -19.14 17.37 22.95
CA VAL A 497 -19.67 18.02 24.15
C VAL A 497 -20.83 18.93 23.81
N ALA A 498 -22.00 18.60 24.36
CA ALA A 498 -23.16 19.49 24.30
C ALA A 498 -22.97 20.70 25.23
N THR A 499 -23.08 21.90 24.69
CA THR A 499 -23.01 23.19 25.41
C THR A 499 -24.38 23.86 25.45
N SER A 500 -24.51 24.91 26.25
CA SER A 500 -25.76 25.65 26.40
C SER A 500 -26.00 26.58 25.21
N THR A 501 -27.28 26.73 24.83
CA THR A 501 -27.70 27.48 23.64
C THR A 501 -28.09 28.92 23.95
N GLY A 502 -28.09 29.80 22.95
CA GLY A 502 -28.56 31.18 23.09
C GLY A 502 -30.08 31.33 23.25
N LYS A 503 -30.91 30.44 22.66
CA LYS A 503 -32.39 30.52 22.76
C LYS A 503 -32.95 29.75 23.96
N ASN A 504 -32.34 28.62 24.33
CA ASN A 504 -32.69 27.78 25.49
C ASN A 504 -31.52 27.76 26.49
N LYS A 505 -31.21 28.92 27.07
CA LYS A 505 -30.01 29.17 27.92
C LYS A 505 -29.86 28.28 29.14
N ASP A 506 -30.92 27.57 29.50
CA ASP A 506 -31.02 26.71 30.68
C ASP A 506 -31.04 25.20 30.33
N GLN A 507 -30.62 24.81 29.12
CA GLN A 507 -30.65 23.42 28.65
C GLN A 507 -29.38 23.01 27.88
N VAL A 508 -29.04 21.71 27.94
CA VAL A 508 -28.01 21.02 27.15
C VAL A 508 -28.58 19.69 26.66
N GLU A 509 -28.23 19.26 25.43
CA GLU A 509 -28.89 18.14 24.74
C GLU A 509 -27.92 17.03 24.27
N PRO A 510 -27.10 16.43 25.16
CA PRO A 510 -26.15 15.37 24.76
C PRO A 510 -26.84 14.13 24.19
N GLN A 511 -28.13 13.92 24.47
CA GLN A 511 -28.89 12.78 23.95
C GLN A 511 -28.94 12.78 22.41
N ARG A 512 -28.96 13.96 21.77
CA ARG A 512 -28.92 14.08 20.31
C ARG A 512 -27.62 13.55 19.72
N ILE A 513 -26.49 13.85 20.37
CA ILE A 513 -25.16 13.30 20.00
C ILE A 513 -25.19 11.78 20.12
N ILE A 514 -25.73 11.26 21.23
CA ILE A 514 -25.83 9.83 21.50
C ILE A 514 -26.67 9.12 20.43
N ASP A 515 -27.80 9.70 20.03
CA ASP A 515 -28.70 9.09 19.04
C ASP A 515 -28.06 9.07 17.64
N ILE A 516 -27.34 10.13 17.24
CA ILE A 516 -26.54 10.14 16.01
C ILE A 516 -25.43 9.09 16.05
N ILE A 517 -24.71 8.94 17.17
CA ILE A 517 -23.67 7.91 17.31
C ILE A 517 -24.25 6.50 17.23
N LYS A 518 -25.46 6.27 17.78
CA LYS A 518 -26.16 4.99 17.63
C LYS A 518 -26.53 4.74 16.17
N GLY A 519 -27.05 5.74 15.46
CA GLY A 519 -27.31 5.66 14.02
C GLY A 519 -26.05 5.34 13.21
N TYR A 520 -24.93 5.97 13.56
CA TYR A 520 -23.61 5.68 13.01
C TYR A 520 -23.17 4.24 13.29
N GLY A 521 -23.34 3.75 14.52
CA GLY A 521 -22.97 2.38 14.91
C GLY A 521 -23.66 1.30 14.07
N LEU A 522 -24.86 1.57 13.56
CA LEU A 522 -25.58 0.66 12.66
C LEU A 522 -24.99 0.57 11.24
N VAL A 523 -24.22 1.58 10.82
CA VAL A 523 -23.65 1.67 9.45
C VAL A 523 -22.11 1.64 9.43
N ARG A 524 -21.46 1.75 10.59
CA ARG A 524 -20.00 1.84 10.76
C ARG A 524 -19.26 0.69 10.08
N ASP A 525 -19.72 -0.54 10.26
CA ASP A 525 -19.05 -1.71 9.67
C ASP A 525 -19.18 -1.75 8.15
N ASN A 526 -20.16 -1.04 7.57
CA ASN A 526 -20.20 -0.86 6.14
C ASN A 526 -19.21 0.22 5.70
N LEU A 527 -19.16 1.36 6.39
CA LEU A 527 -18.16 2.41 6.16
C LEU A 527 -16.72 1.87 6.21
N GLU A 528 -16.40 0.99 7.16
CA GLU A 528 -15.07 0.36 7.31
C GLU A 528 -14.65 -0.49 6.09
N LYS A 529 -15.61 -0.97 5.27
CA LYS A 529 -15.31 -1.68 4.02
C LYS A 529 -14.80 -0.74 2.92
N HIS A 530 -15.27 0.52 2.93
CA HIS A 530 -14.95 1.53 1.92
C HIS A 530 -13.63 2.22 2.21
N GLU A 531 -13.37 2.54 3.48
CA GLU A 531 -12.13 3.16 3.90
C GLU A 531 -11.84 2.74 5.35
N PRO A 532 -10.64 2.21 5.68
CA PRO A 532 -10.36 1.72 7.01
C PRO A 532 -10.23 2.85 8.04
N GLY A 533 -10.40 2.48 9.32
CA GLY A 533 -10.05 3.33 10.45
C GLY A 533 -11.22 4.12 11.04
N PHE A 534 -12.46 3.76 10.76
CA PHE A 534 -13.64 4.29 11.43
C PHE A 534 -13.67 3.81 12.90
N PRO A 535 -13.87 4.71 13.89
CA PRO A 535 -13.93 4.31 15.30
C PRO A 535 -15.16 3.43 15.60
N LEU A 536 -15.13 2.67 16.69
CA LEU A 536 -16.32 1.98 17.17
C LEU A 536 -17.27 2.99 17.81
N ALA A 537 -18.58 2.79 17.65
CA ALA A 537 -19.60 3.64 18.27
C ALA A 537 -19.44 3.70 19.80
N ASP A 538 -19.10 2.58 20.45
CA ASP A 538 -18.84 2.52 21.89
C ASP A 538 -17.67 3.41 22.33
N ASP A 539 -16.67 3.61 21.47
CA ASP A 539 -15.55 4.49 21.78
C ASP A 539 -15.95 5.97 21.65
N LEU A 540 -16.79 6.31 20.66
CA LEU A 540 -17.37 7.64 20.53
C LEU A 540 -18.30 7.97 21.70
N LEU A 541 -19.12 7.02 22.16
CA LEU A 541 -20.02 7.20 23.30
C LEU A 541 -19.25 7.53 24.61
N LYS A 542 -18.04 6.98 24.79
CA LYS A 542 -17.19 7.25 25.97
C LYS A 542 -16.68 8.70 26.04
N VAL A 543 -16.65 9.40 24.92
CA VAL A 543 -16.18 10.78 24.83
C VAL A 543 -17.33 11.80 24.67
N VAL A 544 -18.58 11.35 24.84
CA VAL A 544 -19.72 12.26 24.96
C VAL A 544 -19.74 12.86 26.36
N ALA A 545 -19.84 14.19 26.44
CA ALA A 545 -20.00 14.90 27.71
C ALA A 545 -20.91 16.13 27.54
N GLN A 546 -21.13 16.86 28.63
CA GLN A 546 -21.93 18.09 28.61
C GLN A 546 -21.29 19.21 29.43
N GLY A 547 -21.53 20.44 28.99
CA GLY A 547 -21.29 21.67 29.74
C GLY A 547 -22.36 21.90 30.81
N LEU A 548 -22.34 23.10 31.41
CA LEU A 548 -23.42 23.54 32.30
C LEU A 548 -24.58 24.13 31.48
N PRO A 549 -25.84 24.00 31.95
CA PRO A 549 -26.99 24.70 31.41
C PRO A 549 -26.98 26.19 31.83
N VAL A 550 -25.86 26.86 31.55
CA VAL A 550 -25.61 28.26 31.85
C VAL A 550 -24.87 28.83 30.64
N HIS A 551 -25.30 29.97 30.12
CA HIS A 551 -24.68 30.60 28.94
C HIS A 551 -23.60 31.61 29.34
N ASN A 552 -22.77 32.04 28.39
CA ASN A 552 -21.80 33.14 28.56
C ASN A 552 -20.74 32.86 29.65
N MET A 553 -19.96 33.88 29.99
CA MET A 553 -19.06 33.94 31.15
C MET A 553 -19.76 33.68 32.49
N ALA A 554 -21.10 33.72 32.54
CA ALA A 554 -21.85 33.27 33.71
C ALA A 554 -21.67 31.75 33.96
N ALA A 555 -21.24 30.97 32.96
CA ALA A 555 -20.89 29.55 33.10
C ALA A 555 -19.42 29.32 33.53
N VAL A 556 -18.63 30.39 33.67
CA VAL A 556 -17.19 30.31 33.96
C VAL A 556 -16.88 30.82 35.37
N GLY A 557 -16.02 30.12 36.12
CA GLY A 557 -15.59 30.50 37.47
C GLY A 557 -15.53 29.36 38.48
N GLU A 558 -15.36 29.73 39.74
CA GLU A 558 -15.29 28.79 40.86
C GLU A 558 -16.59 27.99 40.99
N GLY A 559 -16.47 26.68 41.17
CA GLY A 559 -17.61 25.76 41.30
C GLY A 559 -18.38 25.49 40.01
N LYS A 560 -17.85 25.87 38.84
CA LYS A 560 -18.52 25.72 37.53
C LYS A 560 -17.89 24.70 36.60
N ASP A 561 -17.15 23.75 37.16
CA ASP A 561 -16.64 22.61 36.39
C ASP A 561 -17.80 21.75 35.87
N SER A 562 -17.66 21.24 34.66
CA SER A 562 -18.61 20.36 34.00
C SER A 562 -17.91 19.10 33.49
N THR A 563 -18.68 18.06 33.18
CA THR A 563 -18.10 16.85 32.56
C THR A 563 -17.35 17.18 31.27
N GLY A 564 -17.83 18.16 30.50
CA GLY A 564 -17.18 18.65 29.29
C GLY A 564 -15.85 19.37 29.55
N SER A 565 -15.80 20.27 30.55
CA SER A 565 -14.56 21.01 30.86
C SER A 565 -13.48 20.09 31.42
N GLU A 566 -13.86 19.12 32.26
CA GLU A 566 -12.93 18.11 32.77
C GLU A 566 -12.43 17.18 31.67
N LEU A 567 -13.32 16.72 30.78
CA LEU A 567 -12.95 15.90 29.64
C LEU A 567 -11.98 16.65 28.71
N LEU A 568 -12.23 17.94 28.46
CA LEU A 568 -11.35 18.78 27.65
C LEU A 568 -9.96 18.94 28.28
N ILE A 569 -9.88 19.25 29.58
CA ILE A 569 -8.60 19.33 30.29
C ILE A 569 -7.84 18.01 30.17
N LYS A 570 -8.53 16.88 30.42
CA LYS A 570 -7.95 15.55 30.31
C LYS A 570 -7.45 15.23 28.90
N ALA A 571 -8.22 15.61 27.87
CA ALA A 571 -7.82 15.44 26.49
C ALA A 571 -6.54 16.24 26.20
N ILE A 572 -6.49 17.52 26.59
CA ILE A 572 -5.31 18.37 26.37
C ILE A 572 -4.08 17.83 27.11
N ASP A 573 -4.23 17.32 28.33
CA ASP A 573 -3.12 16.81 29.14
C ASP A 573 -2.56 15.46 28.68
N ARG A 574 -3.30 14.70 27.86
CA ARG A 574 -2.85 13.40 27.36
C ARG A 574 -1.44 13.50 26.76
N GLN A 575 -0.55 12.53 26.99
CA GLN A 575 0.80 12.56 26.42
C GLN A 575 0.75 12.22 24.91
N ASP A 576 0.47 13.25 24.12
CA ASP A 576 0.37 13.21 22.66
C ASP A 576 0.92 14.55 22.13
N ASP A 577 1.99 14.49 21.34
CA ASP A 577 2.66 15.68 20.82
C ASP A 577 1.80 16.40 19.78
N ARG A 578 0.81 15.71 19.20
CA ARG A 578 -0.14 16.36 18.31
C ARG A 578 -1.06 17.28 19.10
N PRO A 579 -1.42 18.41 18.53
CA PRO A 579 -2.24 19.36 19.27
C PRO A 579 -3.72 19.02 19.15
N LEU A 580 -4.52 19.57 20.06
CA LEU A 580 -5.96 19.33 20.08
C LEU A 580 -6.69 20.47 19.39
N TRP A 581 -7.39 20.13 18.30
CA TRP A 581 -8.32 21.02 17.62
C TRP A 581 -9.65 21.05 18.37
N VAL A 582 -10.03 22.22 18.87
CA VAL A 582 -11.31 22.47 19.51
C VAL A 582 -12.19 23.23 18.53
N THR A 583 -13.20 22.57 17.98
CA THR A 583 -14.19 23.22 17.11
C THR A 583 -15.37 23.68 17.95
N VAL A 584 -15.71 24.95 17.83
CA VAL A 584 -16.77 25.58 18.62
C VAL A 584 -17.91 25.95 17.68
N TRP A 585 -18.98 25.17 17.72
CA TRP A 585 -20.16 25.32 16.87
C TRP A 585 -21.09 26.39 17.47
N GLY A 586 -21.25 26.38 18.79
CA GLY A 586 -21.94 27.42 19.56
C GLY A 586 -21.01 28.34 20.37
N GLY A 587 -21.25 28.39 21.69
CA GLY A 587 -20.45 29.13 22.66
C GLY A 587 -19.22 28.37 23.19
N PRO A 588 -18.03 28.98 23.34
CA PRO A 588 -16.83 28.34 23.89
C PRO A 588 -16.78 28.33 25.42
N ASN A 589 -17.90 28.46 26.14
CA ASN A 589 -17.91 28.56 27.60
C ASN A 589 -17.27 27.35 28.32
N VAL A 590 -17.36 26.14 27.76
CA VAL A 590 -16.67 24.94 28.25
C VAL A 590 -15.15 25.08 28.11
N LEU A 591 -14.67 25.59 26.97
CA LEU A 591 -13.25 25.90 26.77
C LEU A 591 -12.80 27.02 27.72
N ALA A 592 -13.61 28.07 27.89
CA ALA A 592 -13.33 29.15 28.82
C ALA A 592 -13.22 28.65 30.27
N GLN A 593 -14.11 27.75 30.70
CA GLN A 593 -14.03 27.12 32.02
C GLN A 593 -12.77 26.28 32.18
N ALA A 594 -12.42 25.45 31.18
CA ALA A 594 -11.19 24.65 31.22
C ALA A 594 -9.94 25.54 31.37
N LEU A 595 -9.84 26.60 30.55
CA LEU A 595 -8.76 27.57 30.60
C LEU A 595 -8.75 28.36 31.92
N TRP A 596 -9.91 28.74 32.44
CA TRP A 596 -10.05 29.40 33.73
C TRP A 596 -9.50 28.52 34.86
N LYS A 597 -9.94 27.25 34.93
CA LYS A 597 -9.51 26.29 35.96
C LYS A 597 -8.02 26.04 35.91
N VAL A 598 -7.46 25.75 34.73
CA VAL A 598 -6.02 25.53 34.57
C VAL A 598 -5.23 26.75 35.03
N ARG A 599 -5.68 27.96 34.67
CA ARG A 599 -5.06 29.21 35.13
C ARG A 599 -5.13 29.43 36.65
N GLN A 600 -6.19 28.95 37.32
CA GLN A 600 -6.28 29.06 38.79
C GLN A 600 -5.44 28.00 39.52
N THR A 601 -5.20 26.85 38.90
CA THR A 601 -4.69 25.66 39.59
C THR A 601 -3.26 25.27 39.22
N ARG A 602 -2.71 25.80 38.12
CA ARG A 602 -1.37 25.46 37.62
C ARG A 602 -0.44 26.67 37.62
N THR A 603 0.87 26.41 37.49
CA THR A 603 1.84 27.50 37.33
C THR A 603 1.68 28.20 35.97
N PRO A 604 2.21 29.43 35.81
CA PRO A 604 2.19 30.12 34.52
C PRO A 604 2.80 29.31 33.37
N GLU A 605 3.89 28.58 33.62
CA GLU A 605 4.58 27.76 32.62
C GLU A 605 3.74 26.55 32.20
N GLU A 606 3.08 25.90 33.16
CA GLU A 606 2.17 24.80 32.89
C GLU A 606 0.94 25.26 32.11
N LEU A 607 0.42 26.45 32.41
CA LEU A 607 -0.66 27.07 31.65
C LEU A 607 -0.22 27.41 30.21
N GLU A 608 0.97 27.99 30.03
CA GLU A 608 1.50 28.29 28.70
C GLU A 608 1.66 27.01 27.87
N LYS A 609 2.20 25.95 28.48
CA LYS A 609 2.29 24.62 27.85
C LYS A 609 0.92 24.03 27.54
N PHE A 610 -0.08 24.26 28.38
CA PHE A 610 -1.45 23.80 28.13
C PHE A 610 -2.06 24.54 26.93
N VAL A 611 -1.89 25.87 26.86
CA VAL A 611 -2.40 26.72 25.78
C VAL A 611 -1.71 26.45 24.44
N SER A 612 -0.40 26.19 24.43
CA SER A 612 0.35 25.93 23.18
C SER A 612 -0.07 24.65 22.45
N ARG A 613 -0.76 23.75 23.16
CA ARG A 613 -1.27 22.47 22.64
C ARG A 613 -2.68 22.57 22.06
N LEU A 614 -3.26 23.77 22.05
CA LEU A 614 -4.62 24.02 21.59
C LEU A 614 -4.65 24.77 20.26
N ARG A 615 -5.66 24.42 19.45
CA ARG A 615 -6.06 25.16 18.25
C ARG A 615 -7.56 25.28 18.29
N VAL A 616 -8.07 26.49 18.13
CA VAL A 616 -9.50 26.73 18.16
C VAL A 616 -9.98 27.16 16.80
N TYR A 617 -11.07 26.55 16.32
CA TYR A 617 -11.86 27.08 15.23
C TYR A 617 -13.28 27.33 15.76
N ALA A 618 -13.64 28.60 15.92
CA ALA A 618 -14.95 29.00 16.40
C ALA A 618 -15.84 29.59 15.30
N ILE A 619 -17.07 29.08 15.24
CA ILE A 619 -18.17 29.58 14.42
C ILE A 619 -18.74 30.82 15.10
N SER A 620 -18.03 31.93 14.94
CA SER A 620 -18.38 33.25 15.47
C SER A 620 -18.50 33.37 17.00
N ASP A 621 -17.92 32.45 17.78
CA ASP A 621 -17.91 32.37 19.26
C ASP A 621 -19.29 32.29 19.94
N GLN A 622 -20.38 32.77 19.30
CA GLN A 622 -21.79 32.79 19.73
C GLN A 622 -22.13 33.27 21.17
N ASP A 623 -21.15 33.54 22.03
CA ASP A 623 -21.28 33.98 23.43
C ASP A 623 -20.12 34.91 23.86
N ASP A 624 -20.23 35.55 25.03
CA ASP A 624 -19.23 36.53 25.51
C ASP A 624 -17.94 35.91 26.10
N SER A 625 -17.84 34.57 26.17
CA SER A 625 -16.66 33.86 26.64
C SER A 625 -15.56 33.78 25.57
N GLY A 626 -15.92 33.80 24.28
CA GLY A 626 -14.96 33.85 23.16
C GLY A 626 -14.06 35.09 23.19
N PRO A 627 -14.60 36.33 23.22
CA PRO A 627 -13.81 37.54 23.42
C PRO A 627 -12.96 37.51 24.69
N TRP A 628 -13.45 36.91 25.78
CA TRP A 628 -12.66 36.73 27.00
C TRP A 628 -11.46 35.81 26.77
N ILE A 629 -11.65 34.64 26.13
CA ILE A 629 -10.55 33.71 25.79
C ILE A 629 -9.48 34.43 24.96
N ARG A 630 -9.90 35.10 23.86
CA ARG A 630 -8.97 35.71 22.91
C ARG A 630 -8.16 36.87 23.52
N LYS A 631 -8.75 37.57 24.50
CA LYS A 631 -8.08 38.60 25.30
C LYS A 631 -7.14 38.02 26.35
N MET A 632 -7.56 36.97 27.07
CA MET A 632 -6.81 36.45 28.23
C MET A 632 -5.70 35.46 27.85
N PHE A 633 -5.79 34.82 26.68
CA PHE A 633 -4.83 33.83 26.18
C PHE A 633 -4.31 34.26 24.80
N PRO A 634 -3.45 35.29 24.73
CA PRO A 634 -3.04 35.89 23.46
C PRO A 634 -2.18 34.97 22.58
N SER A 635 -1.53 33.96 23.15
CA SER A 635 -0.74 32.95 22.43
C SER A 635 -1.58 31.82 21.83
N LEU A 636 -2.89 31.74 22.14
CA LEU A 636 -3.76 30.69 21.65
C LEU A 636 -4.01 30.84 20.14
N PHE A 637 -3.71 29.79 19.37
CA PHE A 637 -4.10 29.69 17.97
C PHE A 637 -5.63 29.68 17.86
N TYR A 638 -6.19 30.68 17.17
CA TYR A 638 -7.63 30.92 17.18
C TYR A 638 -8.12 31.43 15.82
N ILE A 639 -8.94 30.61 15.15
CA ILE A 639 -9.69 30.92 13.93
C ILE A 639 -11.10 31.32 14.32
N VAL A 640 -11.54 32.50 13.88
CA VAL A 640 -12.91 32.99 14.13
C VAL A 640 -13.30 34.08 13.15
N SER A 641 -14.57 34.11 12.76
CA SER A 641 -15.22 35.28 12.17
C SER A 641 -15.97 36.04 13.27
N PRO A 642 -15.41 37.10 13.88
CA PRO A 642 -16.04 37.73 15.04
C PRO A 642 -17.41 38.32 14.70
N GLY A 643 -18.38 38.10 15.58
CA GLY A 643 -19.71 38.68 15.45
C GLY A 643 -20.78 37.91 16.18
N GLN A 644 -21.82 38.59 16.67
CA GLN A 644 -23.03 37.91 17.12
C GLN A 644 -24.15 38.00 16.08
N ASN A 645 -25.04 37.01 16.09
CA ASN A 645 -26.29 37.08 15.35
C ASN A 645 -27.12 38.32 15.76
N ALA A 646 -27.21 38.60 17.06
CA ALA A 646 -27.79 39.83 17.59
C ALA A 646 -26.91 41.04 17.21
N GLY A 647 -27.19 41.63 16.04
CA GLY A 647 -26.36 42.66 15.42
C GLY A 647 -26.09 42.41 13.93
N GLY A 648 -26.49 41.24 13.39
CA GLY A 648 -26.34 40.86 11.99
C GLY A 648 -24.94 40.39 11.63
N GLY A 649 -24.10 40.02 12.62
CA GLY A 649 -22.70 39.67 12.39
C GLY A 649 -22.49 38.41 11.57
N PHE A 650 -23.41 37.45 11.66
CA PHE A 650 -23.32 36.20 10.90
C PHE A 650 -23.29 36.45 9.39
N HIS A 651 -23.97 37.48 8.88
CA HIS A 651 -23.94 37.84 7.44
C HIS A 651 -22.55 38.12 6.87
N HIS A 652 -21.59 38.42 7.74
CA HIS A 652 -20.22 38.78 7.38
C HIS A 652 -19.23 37.64 7.68
N ALA A 653 -19.70 36.51 8.19
CA ALA A 653 -18.86 35.42 8.61
C ALA A 653 -18.52 34.47 7.46
N THR A 654 -17.28 34.00 7.42
CA THR A 654 -16.79 33.14 6.34
C THR A 654 -17.60 31.84 6.22
N TRP A 655 -17.94 31.22 7.37
CA TRP A 655 -18.62 29.93 7.46
C TRP A 655 -19.98 29.89 6.76
N ILE A 656 -20.66 31.04 6.59
CA ILE A 656 -21.90 31.17 5.82
C ILE A 656 -21.77 30.68 4.37
N GLY A 657 -20.54 30.66 3.82
CA GLY A 657 -20.26 30.13 2.49
C GLY A 657 -20.68 28.66 2.30
N ILE A 658 -20.83 27.86 3.35
CA ILE A 658 -21.23 26.45 3.23
C ILE A 658 -22.61 26.29 2.56
N GLY A 659 -23.58 27.18 2.84
CA GLY A 659 -24.95 27.06 2.31
C GLY A 659 -25.89 28.24 2.53
N GLY A 660 -25.39 29.42 2.92
CA GLY A 660 -26.24 30.57 3.28
C GLY A 660 -26.69 31.46 2.11
N ASP A 661 -26.36 31.11 0.87
CA ASP A 661 -26.58 31.93 -0.34
C ASP A 661 -28.06 32.24 -0.59
N TYR A 662 -28.98 31.32 -0.27
CA TYR A 662 -30.41 31.56 -0.45
C TYR A 662 -31.07 32.20 0.76
N PHE A 663 -30.88 31.63 1.96
CA PHE A 663 -31.56 32.10 3.17
C PHE A 663 -31.08 33.49 3.60
N HIS A 664 -29.76 33.70 3.70
CA HIS A 664 -29.23 35.02 4.00
C HIS A 664 -29.31 35.94 2.77
N GLY A 665 -29.09 35.41 1.57
CA GLY A 665 -29.21 36.17 0.33
C GLY A 665 -28.17 37.28 0.20
N ARG A 666 -27.02 37.16 0.89
CA ARG A 666 -26.01 38.23 1.01
C ARG A 666 -24.71 37.97 0.24
N PHE A 667 -24.57 36.83 -0.41
CA PHE A 667 -23.50 36.53 -1.35
C PHE A 667 -24.07 35.76 -2.55
N ALA A 668 -23.31 35.72 -3.65
CA ALA A 668 -23.66 35.04 -4.89
C ALA A 668 -22.47 34.22 -5.40
N GLY A 669 -22.67 33.49 -6.50
CA GLY A 669 -21.62 32.73 -7.19
C GLY A 669 -21.58 31.23 -6.88
N ALA A 670 -22.08 30.80 -5.72
CA ALA A 670 -22.12 29.38 -5.37
C ALA A 670 -23.25 28.62 -6.08
N ASP A 671 -23.08 27.30 -6.28
CA ASP A 671 -24.16 26.44 -6.76
C ASP A 671 -25.12 26.10 -5.62
N TYR A 672 -26.27 26.78 -5.58
CA TYR A 672 -27.31 26.58 -4.57
C TYR A 672 -28.01 25.21 -4.70
N GLN A 673 -27.99 24.57 -5.88
CA GLN A 673 -28.73 23.32 -6.10
C GLN A 673 -28.21 22.18 -5.21
N LEU A 674 -26.94 22.25 -4.80
CA LEU A 674 -26.26 21.27 -3.96
C LEU A 674 -26.58 21.38 -2.47
N VAL A 675 -27.31 22.40 -2.02
CA VAL A 675 -27.60 22.63 -0.58
C VAL A 675 -29.11 22.67 -0.28
N THR A 676 -29.94 22.35 -1.27
CA THR A 676 -31.40 22.30 -1.12
C THR A 676 -31.85 21.12 -0.27
N ASN A 677 -33.03 21.22 0.34
CA ASN A 677 -33.63 20.08 1.03
C ASN A 677 -33.93 18.92 0.07
N GLU A 678 -34.21 19.19 -1.20
CA GLU A 678 -34.40 18.16 -2.24
C GLU A 678 -33.10 17.40 -2.52
N TRP A 679 -31.96 18.10 -2.59
CA TRP A 679 -30.64 17.47 -2.74
C TRP A 679 -30.30 16.61 -1.52
N LEU A 680 -30.56 17.13 -0.32
CA LEU A 680 -30.30 16.43 0.94
C LEU A 680 -31.23 15.21 1.12
N ASP A 681 -32.49 15.29 0.72
CA ASP A 681 -33.41 14.14 0.71
C ASP A 681 -32.86 13.00 -0.15
N LYS A 682 -32.38 13.32 -1.34
CA LYS A 682 -31.85 12.36 -2.30
C LYS A 682 -30.51 11.76 -1.90
N ASN A 683 -29.58 12.59 -1.43
CA ASN A 683 -28.17 12.20 -1.28
C ASN A 683 -27.76 11.88 0.15
N VAL A 684 -28.54 12.29 1.15
CA VAL A 684 -28.19 12.14 2.58
C VAL A 684 -29.30 11.44 3.35
N ARG A 685 -30.50 12.03 3.43
CA ARG A 685 -31.56 11.55 4.34
C ARG A 685 -32.15 10.20 3.97
N SER A 686 -32.13 9.84 2.69
CA SER A 686 -32.59 8.52 2.23
C SER A 686 -31.56 7.39 2.45
N LYS A 687 -30.39 7.68 3.02
CA LYS A 687 -29.25 6.75 3.13
C LYS A 687 -29.19 6.09 4.51
N GLY A 688 -30.17 5.21 4.77
CA GLY A 688 -30.15 4.32 5.93
C GLY A 688 -30.29 5.03 7.30
N PRO A 689 -29.95 4.33 8.40
CA PRO A 689 -30.16 4.83 9.76
C PRO A 689 -29.44 6.14 10.08
N LEU A 690 -28.18 6.31 9.65
CA LEU A 690 -27.45 7.56 9.87
C LEU A 690 -28.06 8.73 9.08
N GLY A 691 -28.54 8.48 7.85
CA GLY A 691 -29.25 9.49 7.06
C GLY A 691 -30.56 9.94 7.72
N ALA A 692 -31.27 9.05 8.41
CA ALA A 692 -32.52 9.38 9.10
C ALA A 692 -32.33 10.37 10.27
N GLU A 693 -31.13 10.43 10.85
CA GLU A 693 -30.77 11.39 11.90
C GLU A 693 -30.43 12.79 11.34
N TYR A 694 -30.32 12.96 10.02
CA TYR A 694 -30.04 14.23 9.38
C TYR A 694 -31.34 15.03 9.21
N PRO A 695 -31.58 16.15 9.93
CA PRO A 695 -32.84 16.88 9.85
C PRO A 695 -32.98 17.71 8.56
N ARG A 696 -34.18 18.26 8.33
CA ARG A 696 -34.37 19.33 7.35
C ARG A 696 -33.89 20.66 7.94
N TRP A 697 -33.11 21.42 7.17
CA TRP A 697 -32.71 22.76 7.61
C TRP A 697 -33.90 23.72 7.54
N LYS A 698 -33.95 24.63 8.52
CA LYS A 698 -34.95 25.73 8.60
C LYS A 698 -34.40 27.05 8.06
N PHE A 699 -33.10 27.29 8.26
CA PHE A 699 -32.41 28.49 7.81
C PHE A 699 -31.33 28.15 6.78
N MET A 700 -30.21 27.58 7.20
CA MET A 700 -29.17 27.06 6.30
C MET A 700 -28.71 25.68 6.78
N MET A 701 -28.07 24.92 5.89
CA MET A 701 -27.47 23.64 6.29
C MET A 701 -26.08 23.85 6.88
N GLU A 702 -25.76 23.06 7.91
CA GLU A 702 -24.41 22.75 8.35
C GLU A 702 -23.47 23.96 8.57
N GLY A 703 -23.95 25.02 9.26
CA GLY A 703 -23.16 26.22 9.53
C GLY A 703 -21.80 25.93 10.16
N ASP A 704 -21.71 24.84 10.94
CA ASP A 704 -20.53 24.51 11.72
C ASP A 704 -19.53 23.57 11.05
N THR A 705 -19.98 22.88 10.00
CA THR A 705 -19.15 21.92 9.26
C THR A 705 -17.80 22.50 8.80
N PRO A 706 -17.69 23.76 8.33
CA PRO A 706 -16.40 24.35 7.99
C PRO A 706 -15.32 24.23 9.07
N SER A 707 -15.69 24.18 10.35
CA SER A 707 -14.76 24.11 11.47
C SER A 707 -13.87 22.87 11.51
N PHE A 708 -14.31 21.75 10.91
CA PHE A 708 -13.53 20.51 10.84
C PHE A 708 -13.11 20.11 9.42
N LEU A 709 -13.63 20.76 8.36
CA LEU A 709 -13.32 20.35 6.98
C LEU A 709 -11.83 20.50 6.61
N ASN A 710 -11.11 21.46 7.20
CA ASN A 710 -9.65 21.59 6.99
C ASN A 710 -8.83 20.51 7.72
N LEU A 711 -9.45 19.71 8.58
CA LEU A 711 -8.83 18.55 9.22
C LEU A 711 -8.95 17.27 8.38
N ILE A 712 -9.73 17.31 7.30
CA ILE A 712 -9.97 16.16 6.42
C ILE A 712 -8.85 16.05 5.38
N HIS A 713 -8.26 14.86 5.30
CA HIS A 713 -7.12 14.57 4.42
C HIS A 713 -7.57 14.43 2.95
N ASN A 714 -7.77 15.57 2.29
CA ASN A 714 -8.07 15.65 0.86
C ASN A 714 -6.87 16.17 0.02
N GLY A 715 -5.77 16.56 0.68
CA GLY A 715 -4.54 17.07 0.07
C GLY A 715 -4.54 18.55 -0.33
N LEU A 716 -5.58 19.31 0.04
CA LEU A 716 -5.73 20.73 -0.30
C LEU A 716 -5.21 21.67 0.79
N SER A 717 -5.62 21.42 2.05
CA SER A 717 -5.33 22.27 3.20
C SER A 717 -4.21 21.72 4.07
N ASP A 718 -3.55 22.60 4.80
CA ASP A 718 -2.82 22.28 6.02
C ASP A 718 -3.54 23.01 7.17
N PRO A 719 -4.05 22.31 8.20
CA PRO A 719 -4.81 22.94 9.25
C PRO A 719 -3.98 23.93 10.09
N GLU A 720 -2.65 23.76 10.20
CA GLU A 720 -1.79 24.75 10.88
C GLU A 720 -1.48 26.00 10.03
N HIS A 721 -1.90 26.01 8.76
CA HIS A 721 -1.81 27.14 7.85
C HIS A 721 -3.20 27.59 7.36
N PRO A 722 -4.00 28.30 8.18
CA PRO A 722 -5.32 28.81 7.77
C PRO A 722 -5.26 29.74 6.55
N ASP A 723 -4.11 30.38 6.32
CA ASP A 723 -3.82 31.22 5.17
C ASP A 723 -3.69 30.45 3.85
N TRP A 724 -3.52 29.14 3.88
CA TRP A 724 -3.42 28.33 2.66
C TRP A 724 -4.77 28.04 2.02
N GLY A 725 -5.84 28.05 2.82
CA GLY A 725 -7.20 27.78 2.38
C GLY A 725 -7.48 26.29 2.12
N GLY A 726 -8.76 25.95 2.22
CA GLY A 726 -9.27 24.60 2.01
C GLY A 726 -10.79 24.57 2.10
N TRP A 727 -11.36 23.36 2.22
CA TRP A 727 -12.81 23.17 2.32
C TRP A 727 -13.44 23.90 3.50
N GLY A 728 -12.69 24.12 4.59
CA GLY A 728 -13.11 24.88 5.77
C GLY A 728 -12.85 26.39 5.69
N GLY A 729 -12.39 26.90 4.54
CA GLY A 729 -12.13 28.34 4.32
C GLY A 729 -10.66 28.71 4.42
N ARG A 730 -10.38 29.99 4.13
CA ARG A 730 -9.07 30.66 4.21
C ARG A 730 -9.14 31.85 5.16
N TYR A 731 -8.10 32.03 5.96
CA TYR A 731 -8.04 33.04 7.02
C TYR A 731 -6.69 33.73 7.04
N GLU A 732 -6.68 35.02 7.38
CA GLU A 732 -5.45 35.80 7.52
C GLU A 732 -5.24 36.19 8.98
N LEU A 733 -3.98 36.24 9.40
CA LEU A 733 -3.61 36.61 10.77
C LEU A 733 -3.44 38.12 10.88
N TYR A 734 -4.44 38.82 11.41
CA TYR A 734 -4.39 40.26 11.64
C TYR A 734 -5.28 40.69 12.81
N THR A 735 -5.08 41.90 13.33
CA THR A 735 -5.96 42.49 14.34
C THR A 735 -7.09 43.23 13.62
N PRO A 736 -8.32 42.69 13.57
CA PRO A 736 -9.39 43.35 12.84
C PRO A 736 -9.83 44.65 13.55
N HIS A 737 -10.24 45.63 12.75
CA HIS A 737 -10.96 46.78 13.26
C HIS A 737 -12.28 46.34 13.90
N LYS A 738 -12.67 46.96 15.02
CA LYS A 738 -13.95 46.65 15.65
C LYS A 738 -15.10 47.09 14.75
N GLU A 739 -15.85 46.10 14.27
CA GLU A 739 -17.10 46.32 13.56
C GLU A 739 -18.29 46.43 14.54
N ARG A 740 -19.40 47.01 14.07
CA ARG A 740 -20.60 47.26 14.89
C ARG A 740 -21.23 45.98 15.47
N TRP A 741 -20.98 44.82 14.85
CA TRP A 741 -21.48 43.51 15.28
C TRP A 741 -20.49 42.72 16.15
N PHE A 742 -19.30 43.26 16.42
CA PHE A 742 -18.33 42.64 17.31
C PHE A 742 -18.67 42.95 18.77
N MET A 743 -18.62 41.92 19.63
CA MET A 743 -18.85 42.08 21.07
C MET A 743 -17.78 42.95 21.74
N ALA A 744 -16.53 42.87 21.26
CA ALA A 744 -15.39 43.58 21.82
C ALA A 744 -14.39 43.98 20.71
N GLN A 745 -13.47 44.90 21.04
CA GLN A 745 -12.32 45.21 20.19
C GLN A 745 -11.25 44.13 20.41
N GLU A 746 -10.65 43.65 19.33
CA GLU A 746 -9.51 42.74 19.39
C GLU A 746 -8.25 43.41 19.91
N THR A 747 -7.57 42.72 20.82
CA THR A 747 -6.33 43.19 21.45
C THR A 747 -5.07 42.58 20.84
N ARG A 748 -5.22 41.67 19.87
CA ARG A 748 -4.13 40.97 19.20
C ARG A 748 -4.54 40.48 17.80
N PRO A 749 -3.59 40.04 16.96
CA PRO A 749 -3.93 39.30 15.75
C PRO A 749 -4.66 38.00 16.06
N ILE A 750 -5.64 37.68 15.22
CA ILE A 750 -6.41 36.43 15.21
C ILE A 750 -6.48 35.94 13.76
N TRP A 751 -6.70 34.64 13.54
CA TRP A 751 -7.02 34.14 12.21
C TRP A 751 -8.48 34.48 11.91
N THR A 752 -8.71 35.40 10.99
CA THR A 752 -10.07 35.88 10.66
C THR A 752 -10.23 36.09 9.16
N ASN A 753 -11.41 36.52 8.75
CA ASN A 753 -11.89 36.58 7.38
C ASN A 753 -10.82 37.01 6.37
N ALA A 754 -10.50 36.14 5.42
CA ALA A 754 -9.77 36.50 4.21
C ALA A 754 -10.72 36.50 3.00
N GLN A 755 -10.33 37.07 1.87
CA GLN A 755 -11.16 37.10 0.67
C GLN A 755 -10.48 36.36 -0.48
N ASP A 756 -11.25 35.56 -1.21
CA ASP A 756 -10.81 34.94 -2.46
C ASP A 756 -11.57 35.54 -3.63
N GLU A 757 -10.92 35.60 -4.79
CA GLU A 757 -11.50 35.92 -6.08
C GLU A 757 -11.74 34.64 -6.87
N VAL A 758 -13.01 34.31 -7.11
CA VAL A 758 -13.40 33.03 -7.71
C VAL A 758 -14.42 33.25 -8.80
N LEU A 759 -14.27 32.51 -9.91
CA LEU A 759 -15.29 32.42 -10.94
C LEU A 759 -16.45 31.55 -10.44
N GLY A 760 -17.60 32.17 -10.20
CA GLY A 760 -18.79 31.49 -9.70
C GLY A 760 -19.51 30.65 -10.76
N PHE A 761 -20.42 29.81 -10.29
CA PHE A 761 -21.34 29.00 -11.10
C PHE A 761 -22.27 29.85 -11.98
N ASP A 762 -22.49 31.12 -11.60
CA ASP A 762 -23.19 32.12 -12.41
C ASP A 762 -22.32 32.73 -13.53
N ASN A 763 -21.11 32.21 -13.73
CA ASN A 763 -20.11 32.64 -14.70
C ASN A 763 -19.67 34.10 -14.51
N ARG A 764 -19.61 34.56 -13.25
CA ARG A 764 -19.12 35.89 -12.86
C ARG A 764 -18.01 35.76 -11.82
N TRP A 765 -17.09 36.71 -11.81
CA TRP A 765 -16.06 36.81 -10.78
C TRP A 765 -16.64 37.40 -9.49
N HIS A 766 -16.35 36.76 -8.36
CA HIS A 766 -16.77 37.19 -7.03
C HIS A 766 -15.56 37.28 -6.11
N THR A 767 -15.38 38.43 -5.46
CA THR A 767 -14.35 38.66 -4.44
C THR A 767 -15.02 38.77 -3.08
N THR A 768 -14.94 37.72 -2.27
CA THR A 768 -15.63 37.67 -0.97
C THR A 768 -15.02 36.63 -0.06
N ASN A 769 -15.21 36.79 1.25
CA ASN A 769 -14.77 35.79 2.23
C ASN A 769 -15.54 34.48 2.14
N HIS A 770 -16.81 34.52 1.77
CA HIS A 770 -17.62 33.32 1.55
C HIS A 770 -17.03 32.42 0.45
N ALA A 771 -16.36 33.01 -0.55
CA ALA A 771 -15.76 32.30 -1.69
C ALA A 771 -14.63 31.38 -1.27
N THR A 772 -13.98 31.67 -0.14
CA THR A 772 -12.94 30.80 0.43
C THR A 772 -13.49 29.41 0.80
N ILE A 773 -14.81 29.27 0.98
CA ILE A 773 -15.50 27.99 1.23
C ILE A 773 -16.28 27.52 0.00
N TRP A 774 -17.20 28.34 -0.52
CA TRP A 774 -18.15 27.84 -1.53
C TRP A 774 -17.51 27.45 -2.86
N ARG A 775 -16.29 27.93 -3.15
CA ARG A 775 -15.51 27.50 -4.31
C ARG A 775 -15.28 26.00 -4.35
N TRP A 776 -15.33 25.33 -3.19
CA TRP A 776 -15.12 23.88 -3.05
C TRP A 776 -16.42 23.08 -2.96
N ARG A 777 -17.60 23.73 -3.11
CA ARG A 777 -18.91 23.12 -2.81
C ARG A 777 -19.20 21.84 -3.57
N GLY A 778 -18.88 21.81 -4.87
CA GLY A 778 -19.05 20.60 -5.67
C GLY A 778 -18.28 19.42 -5.06
N ALA A 779 -17.03 19.63 -4.67
CA ALA A 779 -16.16 18.59 -4.15
C ALA A 779 -16.63 18.06 -2.80
N TYR A 780 -16.86 18.92 -1.81
CA TYR A 780 -17.27 18.45 -0.47
C TYR A 780 -18.72 17.91 -0.43
N GLN A 781 -19.61 18.36 -1.32
CA GLN A 781 -20.97 17.79 -1.41
C GLN A 781 -20.97 16.43 -2.11
N ASN A 782 -20.17 16.25 -3.17
CA ASN A 782 -20.01 14.95 -3.79
C ASN A 782 -19.33 13.96 -2.83
N ASP A 783 -18.30 14.39 -2.10
CA ASP A 783 -17.62 13.53 -1.11
C ASP A 783 -18.58 13.09 0.00
N PHE A 784 -19.42 14.00 0.51
CA PHE A 784 -20.44 13.63 1.49
C PHE A 784 -21.50 12.69 0.91
N ALA A 785 -21.98 12.94 -0.31
CA ALA A 785 -22.95 12.06 -0.96
C ALA A 785 -22.38 10.65 -1.19
N ALA A 786 -21.11 10.51 -1.61
CA ALA A 786 -20.45 9.21 -1.75
C ALA A 786 -20.27 8.51 -0.40
N ARG A 787 -19.84 9.24 0.63
CA ARG A 787 -19.72 8.68 1.98
C ARG A 787 -21.06 8.28 2.59
N MET A 788 -22.15 8.96 2.24
CA MET A 788 -23.49 8.51 2.60
C MET A 788 -23.90 7.26 1.80
N ASP A 789 -23.48 7.10 0.55
CA ASP A 789 -23.61 5.82 -0.17
C ASP A 789 -22.83 4.69 0.52
N TRP A 790 -21.63 4.95 1.05
CA TRP A 790 -20.84 3.99 1.82
C TRP A 790 -21.54 3.49 3.08
N THR A 791 -22.57 4.19 3.59
CA THR A 791 -23.34 3.73 4.75
C THR A 791 -24.30 2.57 4.42
N ILE A 792 -24.65 2.39 3.14
CA ILE A 792 -25.71 1.46 2.72
C ILE A 792 -25.34 0.53 1.55
N LYS A 793 -24.30 0.85 0.76
CA LYS A 793 -23.89 0.07 -0.42
C LYS A 793 -22.65 -0.76 -0.16
N PRO A 794 -22.41 -1.88 -0.86
CA PRO A 794 -21.10 -2.54 -0.86
C PRO A 794 -20.05 -1.69 -1.61
N TYR A 795 -18.76 -1.97 -1.38
CA TYR A 795 -17.62 -1.28 -2.03
C TYR A 795 -17.84 -1.09 -3.53
N SER A 796 -18.10 -2.17 -4.27
CA SER A 796 -18.24 -2.16 -5.73
C SER A 796 -19.43 -1.36 -6.28
N GLU A 797 -20.33 -0.85 -5.44
CA GLU A 797 -21.51 -0.07 -5.85
C GLU A 797 -21.44 1.41 -5.42
N ALA A 798 -20.35 1.82 -4.80
CA ALA A 798 -20.09 3.20 -4.42
C ALA A 798 -18.74 3.67 -4.95
N ASN A 799 -18.64 4.97 -5.24
CA ASN A 799 -17.41 5.57 -5.72
C ASN A 799 -16.44 5.89 -4.57
N HIS A 800 -15.14 5.85 -4.83
CA HIS A 800 -14.07 6.19 -3.90
C HIS A 800 -13.13 7.23 -4.51
N PRO A 801 -12.53 8.10 -3.68
CA PRO A 801 -11.76 9.21 -4.18
C PRO A 801 -10.50 8.76 -4.95
N PRO A 802 -10.13 9.46 -6.03
CA PRO A 802 -8.89 9.19 -6.74
C PRO A 802 -7.68 9.45 -5.84
N VAL A 803 -6.52 8.92 -6.23
CA VAL A 803 -5.23 9.08 -5.53
C VAL A 803 -4.30 9.92 -6.39
N PRO A 804 -4.21 11.26 -6.17
CA PRO A 804 -3.31 12.12 -6.91
C PRO A 804 -1.85 11.86 -6.51
N LYS A 805 -0.96 11.80 -7.50
CA LYS A 805 0.48 11.63 -7.30
C LYS A 805 1.23 12.73 -8.04
N LEU A 806 2.23 13.32 -7.40
CA LEU A 806 3.19 14.21 -8.06
C LEU A 806 4.40 13.39 -8.50
N ASP A 807 4.81 13.52 -9.77
CA ASP A 807 6.07 12.96 -10.29
C ASP A 807 7.21 13.99 -10.22
N HIS A 808 7.15 14.83 -9.20
CA HIS A 808 8.16 15.82 -8.83
C HIS A 808 7.96 16.22 -7.35
N PRO A 809 8.92 16.92 -6.73
CA PRO A 809 8.76 17.39 -5.35
C PRO A 809 7.56 18.34 -5.18
N ALA A 810 6.85 18.22 -4.05
CA ALA A 810 5.76 19.12 -3.67
C ALA A 810 6.24 20.55 -3.33
N THR A 811 7.54 20.74 -3.06
CA THR A 811 8.14 22.06 -2.88
C THR A 811 9.27 22.24 -3.88
N LEU A 812 9.21 23.31 -4.65
CA LEU A 812 10.18 23.65 -5.69
C LEU A 812 10.80 25.01 -5.38
N THR A 813 12.09 25.17 -5.66
CA THR A 813 12.78 26.47 -5.57
C THR A 813 13.28 26.84 -6.95
N VAL A 814 12.83 27.99 -7.45
CA VAL A 814 13.04 28.41 -8.85
C VAL A 814 13.39 29.88 -8.94
N LYS A 815 14.14 30.25 -9.99
CA LYS A 815 14.48 31.64 -10.27
C LYS A 815 13.42 32.33 -11.12
N LYS A 816 13.43 33.66 -11.13
CA LYS A 816 12.63 34.46 -12.05
C LYS A 816 12.90 34.05 -13.51
N GLY A 817 11.85 33.96 -14.31
CA GLY A 817 11.91 33.54 -15.72
C GLY A 817 12.17 32.06 -15.95
N GLN A 818 12.39 31.25 -14.91
CA GLN A 818 12.56 29.81 -15.05
C GLN A 818 11.22 29.13 -15.38
N ARG A 819 11.26 28.06 -16.17
CA ARG A 819 10.12 27.17 -16.37
C ARG A 819 9.95 26.21 -15.19
N VAL A 820 8.71 26.02 -14.77
CA VAL A 820 8.29 24.99 -13.81
C VAL A 820 7.53 23.92 -14.56
N GLU A 821 8.05 22.70 -14.53
CA GLU A 821 7.37 21.50 -15.02
C GLU A 821 6.56 20.89 -13.87
N LEU A 822 5.31 20.55 -14.14
CA LEU A 822 4.36 19.94 -13.21
C LEU A 822 3.91 18.61 -13.79
N SER A 823 3.81 17.59 -12.95
CA SER A 823 3.44 16.24 -13.39
C SER A 823 2.62 15.53 -12.33
N ALA A 824 1.44 15.10 -12.75
CA ALA A 824 0.51 14.26 -12.02
C ALA A 824 0.63 12.78 -12.45
N MET A 825 1.71 12.41 -13.15
CA MET A 825 1.91 11.05 -13.65
C MET A 825 1.93 10.04 -12.50
N GLY A 826 1.20 8.94 -12.69
CA GLY A 826 1.01 7.92 -11.66
C GLY A 826 -0.13 8.23 -10.68
N SER A 827 -0.94 9.27 -10.91
CA SER A 827 -2.25 9.38 -10.26
C SER A 827 -3.12 8.19 -10.68
N THR A 828 -3.91 7.66 -9.74
CA THR A 828 -4.72 6.45 -9.96
C THR A 828 -6.13 6.63 -9.40
N ASP A 829 -7.04 5.76 -9.82
CA ASP A 829 -8.37 5.65 -9.25
C ASP A 829 -8.55 4.22 -8.70
N PRO A 830 -8.99 4.05 -7.44
CA PRO A 830 -9.15 2.73 -6.85
C PRO A 830 -10.30 1.91 -7.46
N ASP A 831 -11.30 2.56 -8.05
CA ASP A 831 -12.43 1.92 -8.72
C ASP A 831 -12.15 1.67 -10.22
N GLY A 832 -11.03 2.19 -10.72
CA GLY A 832 -10.61 2.09 -12.12
C GLY A 832 -11.25 3.15 -13.03
N ASP A 833 -11.85 4.19 -12.45
CA ASP A 833 -12.47 5.27 -13.21
C ASP A 833 -11.44 6.14 -13.95
N ALA A 834 -11.88 6.75 -15.04
CA ALA A 834 -11.06 7.71 -15.77
C ALA A 834 -10.82 8.98 -14.91
N LEU A 835 -9.66 9.60 -15.09
CA LEU A 835 -9.27 10.79 -14.33
C LEU A 835 -9.28 12.06 -15.19
N SER A 836 -9.78 13.15 -14.62
CA SER A 836 -9.60 14.52 -15.10
C SER A 836 -8.63 15.27 -14.19
N TYR A 837 -7.79 16.12 -14.79
CA TYR A 837 -6.77 16.90 -14.09
C TYR A 837 -7.11 18.38 -14.22
N GLU A 838 -6.84 19.15 -13.18
CA GLU A 838 -6.90 20.61 -13.20
C GLU A 838 -5.75 21.18 -12.40
N TRP A 839 -4.88 21.94 -13.07
CA TRP A 839 -3.80 22.70 -12.46
C TRP A 839 -4.16 24.18 -12.44
N PHE A 840 -4.17 24.78 -11.26
CA PHE A 840 -4.43 26.22 -11.11
C PHE A 840 -3.58 26.83 -10.00
N VAL A 841 -3.33 28.14 -10.11
CA VAL A 841 -2.70 28.90 -9.02
C VAL A 841 -3.76 29.29 -7.99
N TYR A 842 -3.51 28.98 -6.72
CA TYR A 842 -4.25 29.55 -5.60
C TYR A 842 -3.52 30.80 -5.13
N ALA A 843 -3.72 31.90 -5.86
CA ALA A 843 -2.89 33.09 -5.75
C ALA A 843 -2.93 33.74 -4.36
N GLU A 844 -4.10 33.72 -3.72
CA GLU A 844 -4.35 34.34 -2.42
C GLU A 844 -3.67 33.62 -1.25
N ALA A 845 -3.24 32.37 -1.44
CA ALA A 845 -2.44 31.63 -0.47
C ALA A 845 -0.93 31.93 -0.57
N GLY A 846 -0.48 32.51 -1.68
CA GLY A 846 0.93 32.79 -1.92
C GLY A 846 1.38 34.14 -1.39
N THR A 847 2.64 34.21 -0.94
CA THR A 847 3.29 35.49 -0.58
C THR A 847 3.75 36.26 -1.81
N ARG A 848 3.82 35.63 -2.99
CA ARG A 848 4.05 36.30 -4.27
C ARG A 848 2.73 36.83 -4.82
N VAL A 849 2.46 38.11 -4.60
CA VAL A 849 1.22 38.77 -5.06
C VAL A 849 1.21 38.91 -6.59
N LEU A 850 0.35 38.13 -7.23
CA LEU A 850 0.02 38.19 -8.65
C LEU A 850 -1.22 39.08 -8.86
N SER A 851 -1.31 39.75 -10.00
CA SER A 851 -2.49 40.56 -10.35
C SER A 851 -2.86 40.45 -11.81
N ASN A 852 -4.16 40.42 -12.11
CA ASN A 852 -4.65 40.50 -13.47
C ASN A 852 -5.97 41.29 -13.53
N ALA A 853 -5.93 42.47 -14.18
CA ALA A 853 -7.09 43.36 -14.29
C ALA A 853 -8.02 43.02 -15.47
N ALA A 854 -7.64 42.08 -16.35
CA ALA A 854 -8.38 41.76 -17.57
C ALA A 854 -9.15 40.42 -17.46
N THR A 855 -8.59 39.45 -16.74
CA THR A 855 -9.21 38.16 -16.42
C THR A 855 -8.83 37.79 -14.98
N GLY A 856 -9.64 37.03 -14.25
CA GLY A 856 -9.25 36.49 -12.93
C GLY A 856 -8.25 35.31 -13.01
N VAL A 857 -7.67 35.05 -14.19
CA VAL A 857 -6.62 34.04 -14.38
C VAL A 857 -5.28 34.69 -14.01
N MET A 858 -4.75 34.37 -12.83
CA MET A 858 -3.54 34.99 -12.28
C MET A 858 -2.24 34.41 -12.84
N LEU A 859 -2.25 33.17 -13.31
CA LEU A 859 -1.11 32.48 -13.91
C LEU A 859 -1.59 31.60 -15.06
N ASP A 860 -0.92 31.70 -16.21
CA ASP A 860 -1.22 30.92 -17.41
C ASP A 860 -0.46 29.60 -17.37
N ILE A 861 -1.10 28.56 -16.83
CA ILE A 861 -0.56 27.20 -16.78
C ILE A 861 -0.93 26.48 -18.08
N LYS A 862 0.09 26.05 -18.82
CA LYS A 862 -0.07 25.30 -20.07
C LYS A 862 -0.40 23.86 -19.80
N ASN A 863 -1.33 23.31 -20.57
CA ASN A 863 -1.87 21.95 -20.41
C ASN A 863 -2.43 21.72 -19.00
N ALA A 864 -3.06 22.74 -18.42
CA ALA A 864 -3.61 22.68 -17.07
C ALA A 864 -4.66 21.57 -16.88
N ASP A 865 -5.23 21.04 -17.95
CA ASP A 865 -6.20 19.95 -17.98
C ASP A 865 -5.58 18.56 -18.20
N GLN A 866 -4.25 18.47 -18.27
CA GLN A 866 -3.50 17.25 -18.56
C GLN A 866 -2.65 16.78 -17.36
N PRO A 867 -2.22 15.50 -17.33
CA PRO A 867 -1.31 15.02 -16.27
C PRO A 867 -0.01 15.82 -16.22
N ASN A 868 0.54 16.21 -17.37
CA ASN A 868 1.75 17.03 -17.45
C ASN A 868 1.37 18.45 -17.86
N ALA A 869 1.74 19.41 -17.02
CA ALA A 869 1.48 20.83 -17.19
C ALA A 869 2.76 21.63 -16.93
N TRP A 870 2.81 22.90 -17.34
CA TRP A 870 3.95 23.75 -17.05
C TRP A 870 3.60 25.22 -17.10
N PHE A 871 4.43 26.06 -16.50
CA PHE A 871 4.34 27.51 -16.63
C PHE A 871 5.72 28.15 -16.52
N ASP A 872 5.88 29.35 -17.07
CA ASP A 872 7.08 30.16 -16.89
C ASP A 872 6.87 31.14 -15.71
N VAL A 873 7.86 31.26 -14.83
CA VAL A 873 7.81 32.18 -13.69
C VAL A 873 7.90 33.62 -14.20
N THR A 874 6.75 34.24 -14.40
CA THR A 874 6.65 35.60 -14.94
C THR A 874 6.94 36.69 -13.89
N ASP A 875 7.57 37.78 -14.34
CA ASP A 875 7.69 39.04 -13.59
C ASP A 875 6.63 40.07 -14.01
N ALA A 876 5.76 39.73 -14.97
CA ALA A 876 4.67 40.61 -15.37
C ALA A 876 3.58 40.66 -14.30
N ARG A 877 3.12 41.87 -13.96
CA ARG A 877 2.01 42.12 -13.02
C ARG A 877 2.19 41.49 -11.63
N VAL A 878 3.44 41.42 -11.18
CA VAL A 878 3.83 40.97 -9.84
C VAL A 878 4.29 42.17 -9.03
N MET A 879 3.84 42.26 -7.77
CA MET A 879 4.31 43.30 -6.85
C MET A 879 5.79 43.09 -6.48
N PRO A 880 6.59 44.17 -6.28
CA PRO A 880 7.93 44.06 -5.69
C PRO A 880 7.89 43.33 -4.34
N PRO A 881 8.89 42.49 -4.01
CA PRO A 881 10.18 42.27 -4.71
C PRO A 881 10.09 41.34 -5.94
N GLY A 882 8.91 40.83 -6.28
CA GLY A 882 8.78 39.79 -7.29
C GLY A 882 9.53 38.52 -6.87
N THR A 883 9.48 38.16 -5.59
CA THR A 883 9.92 36.87 -5.03
C THR A 883 8.89 36.42 -3.99
N GLY A 884 8.96 35.18 -3.51
CA GLY A 884 7.99 34.61 -2.56
C GLY A 884 7.38 33.31 -3.06
N THR A 885 6.36 32.83 -2.35
CA THR A 885 5.67 31.56 -2.61
C THR A 885 4.53 31.75 -3.62
N MET A 886 4.42 30.83 -4.57
CA MET A 886 3.19 30.57 -5.33
C MET A 886 2.66 29.20 -4.93
N HIS A 887 1.35 29.08 -4.71
CA HIS A 887 0.72 27.81 -4.39
C HIS A 887 -0.02 27.32 -5.63
N ILE A 888 0.45 26.23 -6.21
CA ILE A 888 -0.19 25.58 -7.36
C ILE A 888 -0.97 24.38 -6.85
N ILE A 889 -2.22 24.25 -7.23
CA ILE A 889 -3.10 23.16 -6.84
C ILE A 889 -3.29 22.25 -8.04
N LEU A 890 -3.03 20.97 -7.84
CA LEU A 890 -3.54 19.89 -8.66
C LEU A 890 -4.87 19.43 -8.05
N ALA A 891 -5.95 19.49 -8.80
CA ALA A 891 -7.19 18.77 -8.51
C ALA A 891 -7.32 17.59 -9.49
N VAL A 892 -7.43 16.38 -8.95
CA VAL A 892 -7.72 15.17 -9.73
C VAL A 892 -9.14 14.75 -9.41
N THR A 893 -9.98 14.64 -10.43
CA THR A 893 -11.38 14.27 -10.30
C THR A 893 -11.67 13.02 -11.11
N ASP A 894 -12.22 11.99 -10.49
CA ASP A 894 -12.63 10.76 -11.16
C ASP A 894 -13.86 10.98 -12.07
N HIS A 895 -14.29 9.90 -12.72
CA HIS A 895 -15.51 9.85 -13.56
C HIS A 895 -16.60 8.98 -12.93
N GLY A 896 -16.45 8.64 -11.65
CA GLY A 896 -17.42 7.90 -10.87
C GLY A 896 -18.65 8.71 -10.51
N THR A 897 -19.59 8.12 -9.77
CA THR A 897 -20.86 8.76 -9.41
C THR A 897 -21.14 8.68 -7.90
N PRO A 898 -21.19 9.81 -7.18
CA PRO A 898 -20.84 11.16 -7.65
C PRO A 898 -19.34 11.29 -7.92
N ARG A 899 -18.93 12.26 -8.74
CA ARG A 899 -17.51 12.48 -9.06
C ARG A 899 -16.74 12.97 -7.85
N LEU A 900 -15.65 12.30 -7.48
CA LEU A 900 -14.86 12.68 -6.31
C LEU A 900 -13.55 13.34 -6.71
N THR A 901 -13.13 14.31 -5.89
CA THR A 901 -11.94 15.11 -6.12
C THR A 901 -10.96 14.97 -4.96
N ARG A 902 -9.68 14.78 -5.29
CA ARG A 902 -8.55 14.88 -4.36
C ARG A 902 -7.49 15.80 -4.92
N TYR A 903 -6.66 16.34 -4.03
CA TYR A 903 -5.75 17.42 -4.35
C TYR A 903 -4.31 17.10 -4.02
N LYS A 904 -3.39 17.80 -4.68
CA LYS A 904 -2.02 18.03 -4.20
C LYS A 904 -1.71 19.51 -4.31
N ARG A 905 -0.98 20.03 -3.33
CA ARG A 905 -0.46 21.40 -3.34
C ARG A 905 1.02 21.37 -3.65
N VAL A 906 1.45 22.23 -4.57
CA VAL A 906 2.85 22.45 -4.94
C VAL A 906 3.23 23.86 -4.53
N ILE A 907 4.22 24.00 -3.65
CA ILE A 907 4.74 25.29 -3.21
C ILE A 907 5.96 25.64 -4.04
N VAL A 908 5.84 26.71 -4.83
CA VAL A 908 6.93 27.20 -5.69
C VAL A 908 7.55 28.43 -5.05
N ASN A 909 8.73 28.26 -4.47
CA ASN A 909 9.54 29.31 -3.87
C ASN A 909 10.32 30.05 -4.97
N VAL A 910 9.86 31.24 -5.33
CA VAL A 910 10.54 32.10 -6.31
C VAL A 910 11.61 32.92 -5.62
N VAL A 911 12.87 32.69 -6.01
CA VAL A 911 14.05 33.41 -5.52
C VAL A 911 14.60 34.37 -6.60
N PRO A 912 15.45 35.34 -6.23
CA PRO A 912 16.00 36.33 -7.16
C PRO A 912 16.66 35.77 -8.42
#